data_AF-A0A955V2Q7-F1
#
_entry.id   AF-A0A955V2Q7-F1
#
_cell.length_a   1.000
_cell.length_b   1.000
_cell.length_c   1.000
_cell.angle_alpha   90.00
_cell.angle_beta   90.00
_cell.angle_gamma   90.00
#
_symmetry.space_group_name_H-M   'P 1'
#
loop_
_entity.id
_entity.type
_entity.pdbx_description
1 polymer ?
#
loop_
_entity_poly.entity_id
_entity_poly.type
_entity_poly.pdbx_seq_one_letter_code
_entity_poly.pdbx_strand_id
1 'polypeptide(L)'
;MPLPRRFPRRTRARALAAGLVLASAALAARAESDLPFSPPWRAEIDARFFAGDELDAARLAAYREQIQQRRDEIAALLTASYREKGRKPRAIAKRLARKKVLELYDLLLGNEKRLGLLDQLWDETDATRARAIASDVLEIDYALRVEGEIPFSLRLVGYLTWASIRHWVIEPGSDPDRTALEATNLWNPQTGRFYDADDLRAIALAGGDLSRLDPPPDARFRAAGLPIAKRSVRAMFYGGNTPMHQGRPARFPERRAQLSKIRKSQTKPKFELEVFQGRKRVAYKLKVGGEIHSEPTVNALLATLGFNVDVTRYVRDFRLDLGDIDVADLRNDWRSYFENHRTHLRYDFDDYFVEGSDEDGRFLIVREGVLEWKPRYLDRIGPWPFGANGNEGRREVRALGLFSAWVGNTDLKEAENNKLVVPSPAPERPHLYALQHDLGHSLGRMVSEQLRAFPWQLVERTATGRIHLNYHAVQPNSLRTMITWADARWMTREIAQLTRRQIAQAVAIGQWPRSAAELLTEKLIDRRNQLVEAFELVGEETPSGPIALIPVDRHLTTDDGAVVDGELVDGAYEHSTQDFANYWEALLGPVWDRIAITLLAQVQRSVSQISELVFDQRSVGLSRGVVAELLLDFDRRVEENRAPTSARDYYITRDTLALGARVGGGVVGRGEAALLRKYTLVTPSGTEGEAQLARGRFLDLLLPWHVRRGELPAEYVLVREDFLEARGRAITDDLTGGAAPAGAEATLSRVRVARDVVSVRGGRVRAYRDTSVFDRAAFRAFLKAVFVRIPLVDLGSRWGERDGDYWVLDEALETAPEAARAALADFVRTGDARGLDAVADRLAVANDFAYRDDRVGLIDLVWHESGAARELVRVSDPLAGGPPVATFDQLRVFGQGHWSFLDFAETHHWAVSAVAPTDETLARDGEAATPRFALRYAENDRNTTSRELGDAYIAFANGVAGAGRDDDGPEHRAKIAFTPRLHSTNDVWGHVLATVDVGLDGSAVDALVALRPDAFWAALARELGTSVDAIEARRRVAEATGKERMTRARALAPRHRGPLDVAL
;
A
#
# COMPACT_ATOMS: atom_id res chain seq x y z
N MET A 1 81.36 19.67 50.32
CA MET A 1 80.76 19.51 48.97
C MET A 1 79.27 19.87 49.02
N PRO A 2 78.60 20.17 47.89
CA PRO A 2 77.48 21.12 47.87
C PRO A 2 76.06 20.54 47.96
N LEU A 3 75.12 21.42 48.31
CA LEU A 3 73.67 21.18 48.31
C LEU A 3 73.10 20.94 46.89
N PRO A 4 72.04 20.12 46.74
CA PRO A 4 71.36 19.92 45.46
C PRO A 4 70.62 21.20 45.00
N ARG A 5 70.60 21.42 43.67
CA ARG A 5 70.08 22.65 43.05
C ARG A 5 68.54 22.71 43.09
N ARG A 6 67.99 23.91 43.27
CA ARG A 6 66.54 24.19 43.19
C ARG A 6 66.02 23.90 41.79
N PHE A 7 64.94 23.11 41.67
CA PHE A 7 64.21 22.94 40.41
C PHE A 7 63.64 24.28 39.89
N PRO A 8 63.66 24.54 38.58
CA PRO A 8 63.15 25.79 38.01
C PRO A 8 61.62 25.88 38.13
N ARG A 9 61.13 26.98 38.73
CA ARG A 9 59.69 27.21 39.00
C ARG A 9 58.79 27.11 37.77
N ARG A 10 59.30 27.38 36.55
CA ARG A 10 58.53 27.32 35.29
C ARG A 10 58.03 25.91 34.94
N THR A 11 58.73 24.83 35.32
CA THR A 11 58.28 23.46 34.99
C THR A 11 57.07 23.05 35.84
N ARG A 12 57.03 23.44 37.12
CA ARG A 12 55.87 23.18 38.00
C ARG A 12 54.61 23.91 37.50
N ALA A 13 54.73 25.14 37.02
CA ALA A 13 53.60 25.88 36.45
C ALA A 13 53.02 25.18 35.20
N ARG A 14 53.87 24.68 34.29
CA ARG A 14 53.40 23.90 33.13
C ARG A 14 52.82 22.54 33.51
N ALA A 15 53.37 21.85 34.50
CA ALA A 15 52.81 20.60 35.00
C ALA A 15 51.44 20.80 35.69
N LEU A 16 51.27 21.89 36.45
CA LEU A 16 49.97 22.27 37.03
C LEU A 16 48.96 22.70 35.97
N ALA A 17 49.38 23.46 34.94
CA ALA A 17 48.49 23.84 33.84
C ALA A 17 48.06 22.61 33.01
N ALA A 18 48.99 21.72 32.67
CA ALA A 18 48.66 20.46 31.99
C ALA A 18 47.78 19.54 32.86
N GLY A 19 48.07 19.45 34.16
CA GLY A 19 47.25 18.70 35.12
C GLY A 19 45.84 19.29 35.29
N LEU A 20 45.69 20.61 35.26
CA LEU A 20 44.39 21.30 35.28
C LEU A 20 43.64 21.10 33.96
N VAL A 21 44.29 21.19 32.80
CA VAL A 21 43.64 20.92 31.50
C VAL A 21 43.19 19.45 31.40
N LEU A 22 44.02 18.51 31.84
CA LEU A 22 43.67 17.08 31.88
C LEU A 22 42.57 16.79 32.92
N ALA A 23 42.60 17.45 34.09
CA ALA A 23 41.53 17.33 35.09
C ALA A 23 40.21 17.94 34.61
N SER A 24 40.24 19.08 33.93
CA SER A 24 39.04 19.69 33.32
C SER A 24 38.50 18.83 32.18
N ALA A 25 39.35 18.24 31.33
CA ALA A 25 38.93 17.31 30.30
C ALA A 25 38.32 16.03 30.90
N ALA A 26 38.92 15.47 31.96
CA ALA A 26 38.38 14.32 32.68
C ALA A 26 37.13 14.64 33.51
N LEU A 27 36.88 15.91 33.84
CA LEU A 27 35.63 16.37 34.46
C LEU A 27 34.53 16.60 33.42
N ALA A 28 34.87 17.12 32.24
CA ALA A 28 33.95 17.25 31.11
C ALA A 28 33.48 15.87 30.62
N ALA A 29 34.41 14.95 30.34
CA ALA A 29 34.07 13.56 29.98
C ALA A 29 33.22 12.85 31.06
N ARG A 30 33.39 13.21 32.33
CA ARG A 30 32.56 12.71 33.45
C ARG A 30 31.16 13.30 33.56
N ALA A 31 30.84 14.33 32.78
CA ALA A 31 29.47 14.82 32.58
C ALA A 31 28.85 14.22 31.31
N GLU A 32 29.66 13.71 30.37
CA GLU A 32 29.15 13.06 29.16
C GLU A 32 28.42 11.73 29.44
N SER A 33 28.71 11.05 30.55
CA SER A 33 28.11 9.75 30.92
C SER A 33 26.72 9.83 31.57
N ASP A 34 26.13 11.02 31.71
CA ASP A 34 24.80 11.17 32.33
C ASP A 34 23.62 10.94 31.35
N LEU A 35 23.88 10.64 30.07
CA LEU A 35 22.84 10.29 29.07
C LEU A 35 23.14 9.03 28.24
N PRO A 36 22.12 8.19 27.97
CA PRO A 36 22.30 6.85 27.40
C PRO A 36 22.37 6.83 25.85
N PHE A 37 22.88 7.88 25.22
CA PHE A 37 22.76 8.04 23.76
C PHE A 37 23.93 7.42 22.99
N SER A 38 23.62 6.81 21.84
CA SER A 38 24.63 6.42 20.85
C SER A 38 25.36 7.69 20.32
N PRO A 39 26.64 7.62 19.94
CA PRO A 39 27.33 8.76 19.36
C PRO A 39 26.63 9.36 18.12
N PRO A 40 26.06 8.57 17.18
CA PRO A 40 25.25 9.11 16.09
C PRO A 40 23.99 9.84 16.57
N TRP A 41 23.31 9.35 17.61
CA TRP A 41 22.09 10.00 18.12
C TRP A 41 22.39 11.28 18.90
N ARG A 42 23.46 11.31 19.70
CA ARG A 42 23.95 12.56 20.30
C ARG A 42 24.30 13.57 19.19
N ALA A 43 24.98 13.14 18.13
CA ALA A 43 25.33 14.03 17.02
C ALA A 43 24.10 14.63 16.31
N GLU A 44 23.01 13.88 16.13
CA GLU A 44 21.75 14.45 15.59
C GLU A 44 21.10 15.42 16.58
N ILE A 45 21.04 15.09 17.88
CA ILE A 45 20.50 16.00 18.92
C ILE A 45 21.30 17.30 18.98
N ASP A 46 22.63 17.22 19.03
CA ASP A 46 23.51 18.39 19.08
C ASP A 46 23.42 19.20 17.78
N ALA A 47 23.39 18.54 16.61
CA ALA A 47 23.18 19.21 15.33
C ALA A 47 21.85 19.99 15.29
N ARG A 48 20.77 19.43 15.85
CA ARG A 48 19.43 20.04 15.87
C ARG A 48 19.23 21.13 16.91
N PHE A 49 19.94 21.08 18.05
CA PHE A 49 19.57 21.90 19.21
C PHE A 49 20.74 22.54 19.99
N PHE A 50 22.01 22.15 19.81
CA PHE A 50 23.10 22.60 20.71
C PHE A 50 24.33 23.16 19.98
N ALA A 51 24.97 24.14 20.60
CA ALA A 51 26.21 24.78 20.15
C ALA A 51 27.36 24.47 21.12
N GLY A 52 27.78 23.20 21.16
CA GLY A 52 28.56 22.67 22.28
C GLY A 52 27.59 22.14 23.34
N ASP A 53 27.72 22.57 24.59
CA ASP A 53 26.81 22.21 25.68
C ASP A 53 25.70 23.24 25.94
N GLU A 54 25.75 24.41 25.29
CA GLU A 54 24.69 25.42 25.37
C GLU A 54 23.61 25.16 24.31
N LEU A 55 22.35 25.35 24.70
CA LEU A 55 21.18 25.22 23.83
C LEU A 55 21.16 26.36 22.80
N ASP A 56 21.22 26.00 21.51
CA ASP A 56 21.25 26.95 20.40
C ASP A 56 19.82 27.46 20.10
N ALA A 57 19.52 28.63 20.65
CA ALA A 57 18.25 29.32 20.49
C ALA A 57 17.82 29.51 19.02
N ALA A 58 18.77 29.67 18.09
CA ALA A 58 18.46 29.85 16.67
C ALA A 58 18.07 28.52 16.01
N ARG A 59 18.77 27.42 16.33
CA ARG A 59 18.41 26.09 15.83
C ARG A 59 17.09 25.59 16.42
N LEU A 60 16.87 25.81 17.72
CA LEU A 60 15.61 25.46 18.37
C LEU A 60 14.43 26.27 17.80
N ALA A 61 14.62 27.56 17.50
CA ALA A 61 13.62 28.36 16.79
C ALA A 61 13.34 27.84 15.37
N ALA A 62 14.38 27.53 14.58
CA ALA A 62 14.23 26.98 13.23
C ALA A 62 13.55 25.59 13.22
N TYR A 63 13.84 24.75 14.22
CA TYR A 63 13.16 23.45 14.36
C TYR A 63 11.70 23.63 14.80
N ARG A 64 11.40 24.57 15.70
CA ARG A 64 10.03 24.96 16.06
C ARG A 64 9.24 25.43 14.84
N GLU A 65 9.86 26.22 13.96
CA GLU A 65 9.27 26.65 12.69
C GLU A 65 8.98 25.46 11.75
N GLN A 66 9.90 24.50 11.60
CA GLN A 66 9.68 23.27 10.81
C GLN A 66 8.55 22.38 11.36
N ILE A 67 8.32 22.38 12.67
CA ILE A 67 7.21 21.66 13.32
C ILE A 67 5.88 22.42 13.11
N GLN A 68 5.88 23.75 13.24
CA GLN A 68 4.71 24.61 13.01
C GLN A 68 4.28 24.58 11.54
N GLN A 69 5.22 24.65 10.59
CA GLN A 69 4.96 24.52 9.15
C GLN A 69 4.19 23.22 8.85
N ARG A 70 4.71 22.07 9.30
CA ARG A 70 4.08 20.75 9.04
C ARG A 70 2.67 20.66 9.59
N ARG A 71 2.47 21.13 10.82
CA ARG A 71 1.16 21.20 11.46
C ARG A 71 0.17 21.99 10.60
N ASP A 72 0.58 23.15 10.10
CA ASP A 72 -0.30 24.06 9.38
C ASP A 72 -0.53 23.63 7.92
N GLU A 73 0.43 22.98 7.27
CA GLU A 73 0.24 22.26 6.00
C GLU A 73 -0.83 21.15 6.15
N ILE A 74 -0.71 20.31 7.19
CA ILE A 74 -1.71 19.26 7.49
C ILE A 74 -3.08 19.87 7.83
N ALA A 75 -3.11 20.97 8.58
CA ALA A 75 -4.35 21.69 8.88
C ALA A 75 -4.98 22.32 7.63
N ALA A 76 -4.16 22.80 6.67
CA ALA A 76 -4.62 23.34 5.39
C ALA A 76 -5.21 22.23 4.49
N LEU A 77 -4.53 21.09 4.33
CA LEU A 77 -5.04 19.93 3.58
C LEU A 77 -6.36 19.41 4.17
N LEU A 78 -6.43 19.25 5.49
CA LEU A 78 -7.66 18.85 6.19
C LEU A 78 -8.77 19.90 6.05
N THR A 79 -8.42 21.19 6.01
CA THR A 79 -9.37 22.28 5.76
C THR A 79 -9.92 22.22 4.33
N ALA A 80 -9.06 22.05 3.32
CA ALA A 80 -9.44 21.94 1.92
C ALA A 80 -10.43 20.79 1.72
N SER A 81 -10.09 19.57 2.17
CA SER A 81 -10.97 18.43 1.99
C SER A 81 -12.26 18.49 2.83
N TYR A 82 -12.31 19.26 3.92
CA TYR A 82 -13.59 19.55 4.59
C TYR A 82 -14.41 20.66 3.91
N ARG A 83 -13.80 21.64 3.23
CA ARG A 83 -14.51 22.64 2.41
C ARG A 83 -15.15 21.98 1.18
N GLU A 84 -14.37 21.18 0.46
CA GLU A 84 -14.79 20.27 -0.62
C GLU A 84 -16.04 19.46 -0.21
N LYS A 85 -16.00 18.86 0.98
CA LYS A 85 -17.11 18.07 1.56
C LYS A 85 -18.22 18.94 2.19
N GLY A 86 -18.41 20.15 1.68
CA GLY A 86 -19.50 21.10 1.99
C GLY A 86 -19.55 21.63 3.42
N ARG A 87 -18.46 21.55 4.22
CA ARG A 87 -18.52 21.85 5.65
C ARG A 87 -18.29 23.34 5.95
N LYS A 88 -19.26 23.97 6.61
CA LYS A 88 -19.18 25.36 7.08
C LYS A 88 -17.96 25.56 8.01
N PRO A 89 -17.22 26.69 7.95
CA PRO A 89 -15.95 26.88 8.66
C PRO A 89 -15.95 26.54 10.16
N ARG A 90 -17.00 26.90 10.90
CA ARG A 90 -17.14 26.56 12.34
C ARG A 90 -17.15 25.04 12.61
N ALA A 91 -17.66 24.25 11.67
CA ALA A 91 -17.63 22.79 11.74
C ALA A 91 -16.26 22.20 11.35
N ILE A 92 -15.50 22.89 10.49
CA ILE A 92 -14.10 22.55 10.17
C ILE A 92 -13.23 22.76 11.42
N ALA A 93 -13.25 23.97 12.01
CA ALA A 93 -12.47 24.28 13.21
C ALA A 93 -12.73 23.29 14.36
N LYS A 94 -14.02 22.98 14.63
CA LYS A 94 -14.43 21.97 15.64
C LYS A 94 -13.99 20.54 15.31
N ARG A 95 -13.66 20.23 14.05
CA ARG A 95 -13.09 18.93 13.63
C ARG A 95 -11.57 18.93 13.71
N LEU A 96 -10.89 20.03 13.34
CA LEU A 96 -9.43 20.17 13.44
C LEU A 96 -8.97 20.11 14.91
N ALA A 97 -9.65 20.83 15.81
CA ALA A 97 -9.43 20.78 17.26
C ALA A 97 -9.89 19.46 17.94
N ARG A 98 -9.93 18.37 17.17
CA ARG A 98 -10.22 16.97 17.56
C ARG A 98 -9.43 15.97 16.68
N LYS A 99 -8.38 16.44 16.00
CA LYS A 99 -7.51 15.62 15.16
C LYS A 99 -6.27 15.27 15.96
N LYS A 100 -6.17 14.01 16.37
CA LYS A 100 -5.04 13.45 17.12
C LYS A 100 -3.68 13.90 16.59
N VAL A 101 -3.48 13.93 15.27
CA VAL A 101 -2.23 14.42 14.63
C VAL A 101 -1.94 15.90 14.95
N LEU A 102 -2.94 16.79 14.89
CA LEU A 102 -2.77 18.20 15.25
C LEU A 102 -2.60 18.37 16.76
N GLU A 103 -3.35 17.62 17.58
CA GLU A 103 -3.19 17.59 19.05
C GLU A 103 -1.78 17.14 19.50
N LEU A 104 -1.09 16.33 18.67
CA LEU A 104 0.28 15.87 18.94
C LEU A 104 1.35 16.85 18.43
N TYR A 105 1.11 17.55 17.32
CA TYR A 105 1.92 18.72 16.96
C TYR A 105 1.78 19.83 18.01
N ASP A 106 0.58 20.07 18.54
CA ASP A 106 0.34 21.04 19.61
C ASP A 106 0.97 20.61 20.96
N LEU A 107 1.21 19.31 21.17
CA LEU A 107 1.99 18.78 22.30
C LEU A 107 3.50 19.07 22.17
N LEU A 108 4.06 19.00 20.96
CA LEU A 108 5.44 19.45 20.70
C LEU A 108 5.57 20.97 20.84
N LEU A 109 4.63 21.71 20.24
CA LEU A 109 4.69 23.16 20.08
C LEU A 109 4.24 23.97 21.30
N GLY A 110 3.53 23.39 22.27
CA GLY A 110 3.04 24.12 23.45
C GLY A 110 1.82 25.03 23.21
N ASN A 111 1.13 24.85 22.08
CA ASN A 111 0.01 25.68 21.65
C ASN A 111 -1.30 25.48 22.46
N GLU A 112 -1.32 24.55 23.42
CA GLU A 112 -2.43 24.33 24.36
C GLU A 112 -2.01 24.66 25.81
N LYS A 113 -2.92 24.48 26.79
CA LYS A 113 -2.63 24.58 28.23
C LYS A 113 -1.83 23.38 28.76
N ARG A 114 -0.82 22.93 28.00
CA ARG A 114 0.13 21.86 28.30
C ARG A 114 1.51 22.42 27.96
N LEU A 115 2.48 22.34 28.87
CA LEU A 115 3.84 22.78 28.61
C LEU A 115 4.40 22.03 27.39
N GLY A 116 4.64 22.73 26.28
CA GLY A 116 5.18 22.11 25.07
C GLY A 116 6.56 21.55 25.32
N LEU A 117 6.91 20.42 24.70
CA LEU A 117 8.25 19.86 24.88
C LEU A 117 9.35 20.80 24.34
N LEU A 118 9.04 21.63 23.34
CA LEU A 118 9.96 22.67 22.86
C LEU A 118 10.08 23.86 23.84
N ASP A 119 9.06 24.17 24.63
CA ASP A 119 9.15 25.18 25.71
C ASP A 119 9.90 24.62 26.92
N GLN A 120 9.62 23.36 27.28
CA GLN A 120 10.37 22.66 28.34
C GLN A 120 11.84 22.51 27.99
N LEU A 121 12.18 22.37 26.70
CA LEU A 121 13.55 22.39 26.21
C LEU A 121 14.17 23.79 26.32
N TRP A 122 13.43 24.84 25.93
CA TRP A 122 13.88 26.23 25.98
C TRP A 122 14.16 26.74 27.41
N ASP A 123 13.31 26.36 28.37
CA ASP A 123 13.43 26.76 29.78
C ASP A 123 14.43 25.90 30.57
N GLU A 124 15.02 24.84 29.98
CA GLU A 124 15.91 23.92 30.70
C GLU A 124 17.38 24.39 30.71
N THR A 125 17.86 24.78 31.88
CA THR A 125 19.25 25.22 32.07
C THR A 125 20.26 24.09 32.25
N ASP A 126 19.81 22.86 32.50
CA ASP A 126 20.69 21.68 32.64
C ASP A 126 20.88 21.00 31.27
N ALA A 127 22.08 21.06 30.70
CA ALA A 127 22.36 20.57 29.34
C ALA A 127 22.07 19.07 29.18
N THR A 128 22.30 18.27 30.22
CA THR A 128 21.97 16.84 30.25
C THR A 128 20.47 16.61 30.12
N ARG A 129 19.67 17.29 30.95
CA ARG A 129 18.22 17.17 30.92
C ARG A 129 17.57 17.85 29.71
N ALA A 130 18.17 18.91 29.18
CA ALA A 130 17.79 19.51 27.91
C ALA A 130 17.97 18.49 26.75
N ARG A 131 19.13 17.84 26.66
CA ARG A 131 19.38 16.78 25.67
C ARG A 131 18.43 15.57 25.84
N ALA A 132 18.00 15.24 27.06
CA ALA A 132 16.95 14.24 27.29
C ALA A 132 15.61 14.65 26.65
N ILE A 133 15.14 15.88 26.91
CA ILE A 133 13.90 16.43 26.32
C ILE A 133 14.02 16.50 24.80
N ALA A 134 15.18 16.87 24.26
CA ALA A 134 15.45 16.91 22.83
C ALA A 134 15.34 15.51 22.16
N SER A 135 15.77 14.44 22.84
CA SER A 135 15.55 13.07 22.35
C SER A 135 14.05 12.73 22.27
N ASP A 136 13.28 13.05 23.31
CA ASP A 136 11.83 12.82 23.33
C ASP A 136 11.12 13.62 22.22
N VAL A 137 11.54 14.85 21.95
CA VAL A 137 11.06 15.69 20.83
C VAL A 137 11.29 15.00 19.48
N LEU A 138 12.52 14.53 19.19
CA LEU A 138 12.84 13.90 17.90
C LEU A 138 12.15 12.54 17.73
N GLU A 139 11.95 11.78 18.82
CA GLU A 139 11.22 10.52 18.78
C GLU A 139 9.73 10.72 18.46
N ILE A 140 9.09 11.73 19.05
CA ILE A 140 7.70 12.10 18.72
C ILE A 140 7.62 12.62 17.27
N ASP A 141 8.59 13.41 16.81
CA ASP A 141 8.63 13.91 15.43
C ASP A 141 8.86 12.80 14.39
N TYR A 142 9.63 11.77 14.73
CA TYR A 142 9.67 10.55 13.91
C TYR A 142 8.29 9.88 13.90
N ALA A 143 7.67 9.69 15.06
CA ALA A 143 6.37 9.03 15.19
C ALA A 143 5.20 9.79 14.52
N LEU A 144 5.34 11.09 14.24
CA LEU A 144 4.36 11.89 13.51
C LEU A 144 4.54 11.88 11.99
N ARG A 145 5.69 11.42 11.49
CA ARG A 145 5.98 11.31 10.07
C ARG A 145 5.49 9.98 9.48
N VAL A 146 5.29 9.96 8.17
CA VAL A 146 4.86 8.81 7.39
C VAL A 146 6.09 8.00 6.96
N GLU A 147 6.05 6.70 7.20
CA GLU A 147 6.98 5.75 6.57
C GLU A 147 6.34 5.25 5.28
N GLY A 148 6.92 5.56 4.12
CA GLY A 148 6.41 5.13 2.83
C GLY A 148 6.63 3.62 2.61
N GLU A 149 5.64 2.93 2.03
CA GLU A 149 5.78 1.52 1.71
C GLU A 149 6.80 1.30 0.58
N ILE A 150 7.93 0.64 0.91
CA ILE A 150 8.90 0.15 -0.07
C ILE A 150 8.21 -0.84 -1.03
N PRO A 151 8.46 -0.82 -2.36
CA PRO A 151 7.84 -1.76 -3.31
C PRO A 151 8.00 -3.22 -2.90
N PHE A 152 6.96 -4.04 -3.17
CA PHE A 152 6.95 -5.45 -2.76
C PHE A 152 8.12 -6.22 -3.38
N SER A 153 8.47 -5.95 -4.64
CA SER A 153 9.67 -6.49 -5.29
C SER A 153 10.99 -6.24 -4.54
N LEU A 154 11.23 -5.04 -4.03
CA LEU A 154 12.42 -4.71 -3.23
C LEU A 154 12.34 -5.41 -1.87
N ARG A 155 11.16 -5.41 -1.24
CA ARG A 155 10.91 -6.23 -0.04
C ARG A 155 11.16 -7.72 -0.31
N LEU A 156 10.90 -8.21 -1.53
CA LEU A 156 11.08 -9.61 -1.91
C LEU A 156 12.53 -9.96 -2.28
N VAL A 157 13.27 -9.09 -2.99
CA VAL A 157 14.72 -9.28 -3.19
C VAL A 157 15.45 -9.21 -1.85
N GLY A 158 15.04 -8.29 -0.98
CA GLY A 158 15.43 -8.25 0.43
C GLY A 158 15.09 -9.55 1.14
N TYR A 159 13.83 -10.01 1.08
CA TYR A 159 13.39 -11.25 1.72
C TYR A 159 14.14 -12.48 1.22
N LEU A 160 14.30 -12.67 -0.09
CA LEU A 160 15.03 -13.81 -0.65
C LEU A 160 16.50 -13.80 -0.22
N THR A 161 17.18 -12.65 -0.24
CA THR A 161 18.56 -12.53 0.26
C THR A 161 18.69 -12.58 1.78
N TRP A 162 17.63 -12.30 2.54
CA TRP A 162 17.62 -12.36 4.00
C TRP A 162 17.30 -13.76 4.52
N ALA A 163 16.24 -14.39 3.97
CA ALA A 163 15.69 -15.67 4.40
C ALA A 163 16.48 -16.88 3.88
N SER A 164 17.03 -16.83 2.65
CA SER A 164 17.81 -17.96 2.11
C SER A 164 19.23 -18.07 2.66
N ILE A 165 19.79 -16.99 3.22
CA ILE A 165 21.25 -16.92 3.47
C ILE A 165 21.64 -17.17 4.92
N ARG A 166 20.84 -16.78 5.94
CA ARG A 166 21.31 -16.81 7.35
C ARG A 166 20.23 -17.03 8.41
N HIS A 167 20.46 -18.06 9.23
CA HIS A 167 19.90 -18.25 10.56
C HIS A 167 20.28 -17.07 11.48
N TRP A 168 19.55 -16.85 12.58
CA TRP A 168 20.01 -15.88 13.59
C TRP A 168 21.22 -16.47 14.34
N VAL A 169 22.36 -15.80 14.25
CA VAL A 169 23.60 -16.21 14.92
C VAL A 169 24.00 -15.12 15.91
N ILE A 170 24.05 -15.46 17.19
CA ILE A 170 24.54 -14.59 18.24
C ILE A 170 26.02 -14.91 18.42
N GLU A 171 26.89 -13.94 18.09
CA GLU A 171 28.33 -14.09 18.24
C GLU A 171 28.77 -13.77 19.68
N PRO A 172 29.74 -14.51 20.24
CA PRO A 172 30.39 -14.13 21.47
C PRO A 172 31.24 -12.88 21.22
N GLY A 173 31.22 -11.92 22.14
CA GLY A 173 32.11 -10.77 22.12
C GLY A 173 33.53 -11.15 22.54
N SER A 174 34.28 -11.86 21.69
CA SER A 174 35.68 -12.25 21.96
C SER A 174 36.70 -11.11 21.76
N ASP A 175 36.21 -9.90 21.48
CA ASP A 175 36.98 -8.72 21.11
C ASP A 175 36.62 -7.58 22.08
N PRO A 176 37.52 -7.16 22.97
CA PRO A 176 37.27 -6.06 23.89
C PRO A 176 36.99 -4.71 23.21
N ASP A 177 37.39 -4.51 21.95
CA ASP A 177 37.05 -3.27 21.22
C ASP A 177 35.60 -3.26 20.73
N ARG A 178 34.88 -4.40 20.76
CA ARG A 178 33.42 -4.45 20.57
C ARG A 178 32.64 -3.86 21.75
N THR A 179 33.24 -3.40 22.85
CA THR A 179 32.50 -2.67 23.90
C THR A 179 31.92 -1.35 23.39
N ALA A 180 32.48 -0.75 22.33
CA ALA A 180 31.88 0.37 21.61
C ALA A 180 30.56 0.02 20.88
N LEU A 181 30.16 -1.26 20.85
CA LEU A 181 28.90 -1.76 20.30
C LEU A 181 27.92 -2.26 21.39
N GLU A 182 28.30 -2.21 22.67
CA GLU A 182 27.38 -2.53 23.77
C GLU A 182 26.30 -1.45 23.94
N ALA A 183 25.30 -1.75 24.78
CA ALA A 183 24.23 -0.79 25.05
C ALA A 183 24.75 0.42 25.84
N THR A 184 24.44 1.63 25.37
CA THR A 184 24.78 2.91 26.01
C THR A 184 23.87 3.24 27.20
N ASN A 185 22.80 2.47 27.42
CA ASN A 185 21.82 2.73 28.49
C ASN A 185 22.00 1.90 29.76
N LEU A 186 23.16 1.28 29.96
CA LEU A 186 23.46 0.44 31.12
C LEU A 186 23.68 1.30 32.36
N TRP A 187 22.92 1.04 33.41
CA TRP A 187 22.83 1.89 34.60
C TRP A 187 23.66 1.37 35.76
N ASN A 188 24.43 2.26 36.39
CA ASN A 188 25.18 1.99 37.61
C ASN A 188 24.37 2.46 38.84
N PRO A 189 23.74 1.55 39.59
CA PRO A 189 22.92 1.92 40.75
C PRO A 189 23.73 2.42 41.96
N GLN A 190 25.07 2.33 41.93
CA GLN A 190 25.94 2.82 43.01
C GLN A 190 26.35 4.28 42.80
N THR A 191 26.54 4.71 41.55
CA THR A 191 26.93 6.09 41.20
C THR A 191 25.74 6.96 40.78
N GLY A 192 24.63 6.33 40.36
CA GLY A 192 23.46 7.03 39.83
C GLY A 192 23.68 7.61 38.44
N ARG A 193 24.39 6.88 37.56
CA ARG A 193 24.78 7.30 36.20
C ARG A 193 24.74 6.11 35.24
N PHE A 194 24.90 6.38 33.94
CA PHE A 194 25.19 5.32 32.98
C PHE A 194 26.68 4.96 32.99
N TYR A 195 27.00 3.73 32.57
CA TYR A 195 28.38 3.34 32.26
C TYR A 195 28.76 3.87 30.88
N ASP A 196 29.91 4.55 30.76
CA ASP A 196 30.47 4.92 29.47
C ASP A 196 31.26 3.75 28.82
N ALA A 197 31.77 3.97 27.61
CA ALA A 197 32.48 2.93 26.86
C ALA A 197 33.79 2.46 27.52
N ASP A 198 34.49 3.34 28.26
CA ASP A 198 35.72 3.00 28.97
C ASP A 198 35.41 2.30 30.30
N ASP A 199 34.32 2.66 30.98
CA ASP A 199 33.75 1.92 32.12
C ASP A 199 33.39 0.48 31.71
N LEU A 200 32.62 0.31 30.63
CA LEU A 200 32.25 -1.01 30.10
C LEU A 200 33.48 -1.81 29.64
N ARG A 201 34.46 -1.16 29.01
CA ARG A 201 35.75 -1.76 28.65
C ARG A 201 36.54 -2.20 29.89
N ALA A 202 36.59 -1.39 30.94
CA ALA A 202 37.29 -1.71 32.18
C ALA A 202 36.65 -2.89 32.90
N ILE A 203 35.31 -2.95 32.95
CA ILE A 203 34.57 -4.10 33.49
C ILE A 203 34.88 -5.36 32.68
N ALA A 204 34.80 -5.31 31.34
CA ALA A 204 35.09 -6.45 30.48
C ALA A 204 36.55 -6.94 30.60
N LEU A 205 37.53 -6.03 30.62
CA LEU A 205 38.96 -6.35 30.82
C LEU A 205 39.25 -6.93 32.21
N ALA A 206 38.44 -6.61 33.22
CA ALA A 206 38.49 -7.22 34.54
C ALA A 206 37.80 -8.61 34.61
N GLY A 207 37.30 -9.14 33.49
CA GLY A 207 36.52 -10.38 33.45
C GLY A 207 35.08 -10.24 33.94
N GLY A 208 34.57 -9.00 34.03
CA GLY A 208 33.22 -8.69 34.48
C GLY A 208 32.15 -9.00 33.43
N ASP A 209 31.06 -9.63 33.87
CA ASP A 209 29.93 -10.02 33.03
C ASP A 209 29.03 -8.82 32.71
N LEU A 210 29.24 -8.18 31.56
CA LEU A 210 28.43 -7.06 31.08
C LEU A 210 26.93 -7.38 30.96
N SER A 211 26.53 -8.66 30.89
CA SER A 211 25.11 -9.03 30.83
C SER A 211 24.37 -8.87 32.16
N ARG A 212 25.08 -8.65 33.27
CA ARG A 212 24.48 -8.37 34.60
C ARG A 212 24.20 -6.89 34.84
N LEU A 213 24.53 -6.02 33.89
CA LEU A 213 24.20 -4.61 33.94
C LEU A 213 22.78 -4.42 33.39
N ASP A 214 21.90 -3.81 34.20
CA ASP A 214 20.51 -3.52 33.83
C ASP A 214 20.37 -2.11 33.23
N PRO A 215 19.33 -1.86 32.42
CA PRO A 215 18.88 -0.51 32.10
C PRO A 215 18.29 0.19 33.34
N PRO A 216 18.09 1.52 33.32
CA PRO A 216 17.52 2.25 34.46
C PRO A 216 16.10 1.74 34.80
N PRO A 217 15.71 1.77 36.09
CA PRO A 217 14.53 1.03 36.56
C PRO A 217 13.20 1.55 36.03
N ASP A 218 13.17 2.81 35.59
CA ASP A 218 12.08 3.55 34.99
C ASP A 218 12.18 3.67 33.46
N ALA A 219 12.99 2.81 32.80
CA ALA A 219 13.15 2.81 31.35
C ALA A 219 11.82 2.73 30.60
N ARG A 220 11.64 3.64 29.63
CA ARG A 220 10.44 3.82 28.79
C ARG A 220 9.88 2.57 28.09
N PHE A 221 10.68 1.53 27.91
CA PHE A 221 10.27 0.23 27.34
C PHE A 221 9.88 -0.81 28.40
N ARG A 222 10.53 -0.79 29.57
CA ARG A 222 10.57 -1.90 30.53
C ARG A 222 10.72 -1.40 31.97
N ALA A 223 9.85 -1.87 32.85
CA ALA A 223 9.92 -1.59 34.29
C ALA A 223 10.77 -2.63 35.05
N ALA A 224 11.79 -2.15 35.79
CA ALA A 224 12.49 -2.96 36.79
C ALA A 224 11.70 -2.98 38.12
N GLY A 225 10.52 -3.60 38.08
CA GLY A 225 9.67 -3.82 39.26
C GLY A 225 10.15 -5.01 40.12
N LEU A 226 9.21 -5.67 40.80
CA LEU A 226 9.45 -6.89 41.58
C LEU A 226 10.27 -7.96 40.80
N PRO A 227 11.03 -8.85 41.47
CA PRO A 227 11.68 -9.99 40.82
C PRO A 227 10.71 -10.81 39.98
N ILE A 228 11.12 -11.26 38.79
CA ILE A 228 10.20 -11.82 37.78
C ILE A 228 9.40 -13.00 38.32
N ALA A 229 10.02 -13.95 39.04
CA ALA A 229 9.31 -15.11 39.62
C ALA A 229 8.21 -14.74 40.64
N LYS A 230 8.23 -13.51 41.18
CA LYS A 230 7.26 -12.99 42.15
C LYS A 230 6.12 -12.19 41.49
N ARG A 231 6.18 -11.96 40.18
CA ARG A 231 5.15 -11.22 39.41
C ARG A 231 3.95 -12.11 39.09
N SER A 232 2.74 -11.68 39.44
CA SER A 232 1.52 -12.31 38.94
C SER A 232 1.24 -11.89 37.50
N VAL A 233 1.26 -12.84 36.56
CA VAL A 233 0.99 -12.62 35.12
C VAL A 233 -0.29 -11.82 34.92
N ARG A 234 -1.37 -12.23 35.60
CA ARG A 234 -2.68 -11.57 35.52
C ARG A 234 -2.66 -10.13 36.07
N ALA A 235 -1.82 -9.83 37.06
CA ALA A 235 -1.71 -8.49 37.63
C ALA A 235 -0.82 -7.56 36.77
N MET A 236 0.26 -8.09 36.17
CA MET A 236 1.05 -7.35 35.19
C MET A 236 0.20 -7.00 33.96
N PHE A 237 -0.50 -7.98 33.41
CA PHE A 237 -1.23 -7.81 32.14
C PHE A 237 -2.60 -7.13 32.30
N TYR A 238 -3.46 -7.60 33.21
CA TYR A 238 -4.80 -7.02 33.42
C TYR A 238 -4.91 -6.09 34.62
N GLY A 239 -4.06 -6.23 35.64
CA GLY A 239 -4.11 -5.42 36.86
C GLY A 239 -3.69 -3.95 36.67
N GLY A 240 -2.97 -3.65 35.58
CA GLY A 240 -2.41 -2.32 35.35
C GLY A 240 -1.13 -2.05 36.15
N ASN A 241 -0.42 -3.11 36.57
CA ASN A 241 0.81 -3.01 37.37
C ASN A 241 2.05 -2.58 36.55
N THR A 242 1.93 -2.34 35.24
CA THR A 242 2.97 -1.66 34.45
C THR A 242 2.93 -0.15 34.69
N PRO A 243 4.09 0.56 34.66
CA PRO A 243 4.11 2.02 34.80
C PRO A 243 3.22 2.74 33.78
N MET A 244 3.14 2.24 32.54
CA MET A 244 2.25 2.76 31.50
C MET A 244 0.76 2.76 31.89
N HIS A 245 0.32 1.81 32.73
CA HIS A 245 -1.08 1.74 33.18
C HIS A 245 -1.34 2.36 34.55
N GLN A 246 -0.31 2.68 35.34
CA GLN A 246 -0.43 3.45 36.59
C GLN A 246 -1.49 2.89 37.58
N GLY A 247 -1.56 1.57 37.74
CA GLY A 247 -2.54 0.92 38.62
C GLY A 247 -3.99 0.97 38.13
N ARG A 248 -4.23 1.28 36.84
CA ARG A 248 -5.56 1.29 36.21
C ARG A 248 -5.79 -0.05 35.51
N PRO A 249 -6.55 -0.99 36.10
CA PRO A 249 -6.74 -2.31 35.51
C PRO A 249 -7.57 -2.26 34.23
N ALA A 250 -7.22 -3.12 33.29
CA ALA A 250 -7.98 -3.34 32.06
C ALA A 250 -9.34 -3.98 32.38
N ARG A 251 -10.42 -3.29 32.02
CA ARG A 251 -11.80 -3.77 32.18
C ARG A 251 -12.37 -4.07 30.80
N PHE A 252 -12.66 -5.33 30.51
CA PHE A 252 -13.29 -5.76 29.26
C PHE A 252 -14.80 -5.95 29.45
N PRO A 253 -15.62 -5.77 28.39
CA PRO A 253 -16.98 -6.30 28.38
C PRO A 253 -16.96 -7.81 28.58
N GLU A 254 -18.05 -8.38 29.09
CA GLU A 254 -18.17 -9.83 29.28
C GLU A 254 -18.71 -10.53 28.05
N ARG A 255 -19.79 -10.01 27.44
CA ARG A 255 -20.50 -10.68 26.34
C ARG A 255 -21.02 -9.79 25.21
N ARG A 256 -21.10 -8.45 25.35
CA ARG A 256 -21.54 -7.57 24.24
C ARG A 256 -20.82 -6.23 24.13
N ALA A 257 -20.79 -5.67 22.93
CA ALA A 257 -20.35 -4.30 22.64
C ALA A 257 -21.00 -3.75 21.35
N GLN A 258 -21.10 -2.42 21.26
CA GLN A 258 -21.58 -1.73 20.06
C GLN A 258 -20.47 -1.64 19.01
N LEU A 259 -20.76 -2.02 17.77
CA LEU A 259 -19.93 -1.70 16.62
C LEU A 259 -19.97 -0.20 16.36
N SER A 260 -18.81 0.46 16.34
CA SER A 260 -18.71 1.87 15.95
C SER A 260 -18.17 2.07 14.53
N LYS A 261 -17.28 1.19 14.06
CA LYS A 261 -16.69 1.25 12.72
C LYS A 261 -15.95 -0.04 12.35
N ILE A 262 -15.98 -0.41 11.07
CA ILE A 262 -15.04 -1.38 10.47
C ILE A 262 -13.80 -0.63 9.98
N ARG A 263 -12.59 -1.05 10.39
CA ARG A 263 -11.33 -0.47 9.89
C ARG A 263 -10.65 -1.44 8.92
N LYS A 264 -10.53 -1.00 7.67
CA LYS A 264 -9.66 -1.65 6.67
C LYS A 264 -8.19 -1.57 7.14
N SER A 265 -7.50 -2.70 7.10
CA SER A 265 -6.06 -2.85 7.35
C SER A 265 -5.49 -3.87 6.35
N GLN A 266 -4.16 -3.90 6.16
CA GLN A 266 -3.51 -4.64 5.06
C GLN A 266 -3.96 -6.11 4.94
N THR A 267 -4.08 -6.85 6.06
CA THR A 267 -4.28 -8.31 6.04
C THR A 267 -5.65 -8.78 6.53
N LYS A 268 -6.34 -8.00 7.38
CA LYS A 268 -7.60 -8.39 8.04
C LYS A 268 -8.49 -7.17 8.31
N PRO A 269 -9.83 -7.30 8.30
CA PRO A 269 -10.71 -6.32 8.94
C PRO A 269 -10.44 -6.27 10.45
N LYS A 270 -10.33 -5.06 11.01
CA LYS A 270 -10.18 -4.82 12.45
C LYS A 270 -11.38 -3.96 12.91
N PHE A 271 -12.16 -4.43 13.88
CA PHE A 271 -13.46 -3.82 14.26
C PHE A 271 -13.28 -2.84 15.43
N GLU A 272 -13.68 -1.59 15.28
CA GLU A 272 -13.62 -0.56 16.33
C GLU A 272 -14.94 -0.57 17.12
N LEU A 273 -14.86 -0.93 18.40
CA LEU A 273 -16.00 -1.18 19.29
C LEU A 273 -16.09 -0.17 20.43
N GLU A 274 -17.30 0.11 20.90
CA GLU A 274 -17.52 0.95 22.07
C GLU A 274 -18.46 0.30 23.11
N VAL A 275 -18.12 0.49 24.38
CA VAL A 275 -18.86 -0.04 25.54
C VAL A 275 -19.10 1.08 26.54
N PHE A 276 -20.31 1.16 27.09
CA PHE A 276 -20.64 2.07 28.18
C PHE A 276 -20.36 1.40 29.54
N GLN A 277 -19.22 1.75 30.15
CA GLN A 277 -18.91 1.39 31.53
C GLN A 277 -19.47 2.48 32.46
N GLY A 278 -20.75 2.32 32.80
CA GLY A 278 -21.55 3.39 33.41
C GLY A 278 -21.62 4.60 32.47
N ARG A 279 -21.33 5.81 32.98
CA ARG A 279 -21.32 7.04 32.16
C ARG A 279 -20.08 7.20 31.27
N LYS A 280 -19.10 6.28 31.30
CA LYS A 280 -17.87 6.38 30.50
C LYS A 280 -17.91 5.44 29.30
N ARG A 281 -17.79 6.00 28.10
CA ARG A 281 -17.63 5.24 26.85
C ARG A 281 -16.16 4.81 26.70
N VAL A 282 -15.90 3.51 26.70
CA VAL A 282 -14.58 2.89 26.55
C VAL A 282 -14.49 2.25 25.17
N ALA A 283 -13.34 2.39 24.51
CA ALA A 283 -13.10 1.85 23.18
C ALA A 283 -12.30 0.54 23.25
N TYR A 284 -12.52 -0.33 22.27
CA TYR A 284 -11.78 -1.58 22.04
C TYR A 284 -11.57 -1.76 20.53
N LYS A 285 -10.57 -2.56 20.15
CA LYS A 285 -10.47 -3.13 18.80
C LYS A 285 -10.70 -4.64 18.92
N LEU A 286 -11.67 -5.19 18.19
CA LEU A 286 -11.83 -6.64 18.03
C LEU A 286 -11.06 -7.09 16.78
N LYS A 287 -10.27 -8.17 16.91
CA LYS A 287 -9.79 -8.99 15.80
C LYS A 287 -10.50 -10.35 15.82
N VAL A 288 -10.57 -11.00 14.68
CA VAL A 288 -11.16 -12.34 14.46
C VAL A 288 -10.27 -13.14 13.49
N GLY A 289 -10.42 -14.46 13.47
CA GLY A 289 -9.50 -15.36 12.76
C GLY A 289 -8.27 -15.70 13.62
N GLY A 290 -7.09 -15.79 13.00
CA GLY A 290 -5.81 -15.95 13.71
C GLY A 290 -5.41 -14.71 14.50
N GLU A 291 -4.26 -14.77 15.17
CA GLU A 291 -3.75 -13.89 16.24
C GLU A 291 -4.48 -14.02 17.59
N ILE A 292 -5.70 -14.61 17.63
CA ILE A 292 -6.62 -14.46 18.78
C ILE A 292 -6.18 -15.15 20.07
N HIS A 293 -5.39 -16.23 19.98
CA HIS A 293 -4.85 -16.96 21.13
C HIS A 293 -3.37 -16.59 21.39
N SER A 294 -2.59 -16.37 20.33
CA SER A 294 -1.16 -16.08 20.38
C SER A 294 -0.86 -14.68 20.91
N GLU A 295 -1.57 -13.64 20.46
CA GLU A 295 -1.38 -12.27 20.94
C GLU A 295 -1.58 -12.14 22.46
N PRO A 296 -2.72 -12.56 23.06
CA PRO A 296 -2.88 -12.49 24.51
C PRO A 296 -1.87 -13.35 25.29
N THR A 297 -1.40 -14.48 24.76
CA THR A 297 -0.33 -15.27 25.41
C THR A 297 1.01 -14.54 25.39
N VAL A 298 1.45 -14.07 24.22
CA VAL A 298 2.77 -13.43 24.07
C VAL A 298 2.80 -12.06 24.75
N ASN A 299 1.72 -11.28 24.68
CA ASN A 299 1.59 -10.03 25.43
C ASN A 299 1.65 -10.30 26.95
N ALA A 300 1.00 -11.36 27.45
CA ALA A 300 1.07 -11.71 28.87
C ALA A 300 2.48 -12.18 29.33
N LEU A 301 3.23 -12.89 28.48
CA LEU A 301 4.64 -13.22 28.74
C LEU A 301 5.50 -11.95 28.81
N LEU A 302 5.42 -11.09 27.80
CA LEU A 302 6.23 -9.87 27.67
C LEU A 302 5.92 -8.85 28.78
N ALA A 303 4.63 -8.69 29.14
CA ALA A 303 4.21 -7.91 30.31
C ALA A 303 4.75 -8.47 31.63
N THR A 304 4.90 -9.80 31.75
CA THR A 304 5.50 -10.42 32.95
C THR A 304 6.99 -10.15 33.04
N LEU A 305 7.72 -10.14 31.91
CA LEU A 305 9.11 -9.67 31.83
C LEU A 305 9.26 -8.16 32.14
N GLY A 306 8.16 -7.42 32.12
CA GLY A 306 8.06 -6.02 32.58
C GLY A 306 7.97 -4.99 31.46
N PHE A 307 7.89 -5.43 30.22
CA PHE A 307 7.77 -4.58 29.04
C PHE A 307 6.35 -4.05 28.86
N ASN A 308 6.20 -2.92 28.17
CA ASN A 308 4.90 -2.39 27.80
C ASN A 308 4.36 -3.12 26.54
N VAL A 309 3.09 -3.49 26.59
CA VAL A 309 2.34 -4.16 25.51
C VAL A 309 0.90 -3.68 25.49
N ASP A 310 0.19 -3.95 24.40
CA ASP A 310 -1.26 -3.77 24.38
C ASP A 310 -2.01 -4.88 25.12
N VAL A 311 -2.95 -4.49 25.97
CA VAL A 311 -3.71 -5.44 26.80
C VAL A 311 -4.85 -6.03 25.99
N THR A 312 -4.81 -7.35 25.82
CA THR A 312 -5.74 -8.12 24.98
C THR A 312 -6.44 -9.23 25.77
N ARG A 313 -7.68 -9.56 25.38
CA ARG A 313 -8.49 -10.62 25.98
C ARG A 313 -9.19 -11.43 24.88
N TYR A 314 -8.92 -12.73 24.81
CA TYR A 314 -9.72 -13.65 24.01
C TYR A 314 -11.18 -13.62 24.48
N VAL A 315 -12.10 -13.64 23.53
CA VAL A 315 -13.55 -13.73 23.74
C VAL A 315 -14.15 -14.79 22.82
N ARG A 316 -15.20 -15.44 23.32
CA ARG A 316 -15.97 -16.47 22.63
C ARG A 316 -17.45 -16.14 22.72
N ASP A 317 -18.20 -16.47 21.67
CA ASP A 317 -19.64 -16.23 21.54
C ASP A 317 -20.03 -14.78 21.89
N PHE A 318 -19.23 -13.82 21.38
CA PHE A 318 -19.28 -12.42 21.77
C PHE A 318 -20.23 -11.62 20.87
N ARG A 319 -21.26 -11.00 21.46
CA ARG A 319 -22.27 -10.23 20.74
C ARG A 319 -21.75 -8.87 20.30
N LEU A 320 -21.92 -8.59 19.01
CA LEU A 320 -21.60 -7.34 18.35
C LEU A 320 -22.90 -6.68 17.91
N ASP A 321 -23.36 -5.70 18.68
CA ASP A 321 -24.56 -4.90 18.37
C ASP A 321 -24.24 -3.98 17.18
N LEU A 322 -24.98 -4.06 16.07
CA LEU A 322 -24.61 -3.39 14.82
C LEU A 322 -25.12 -1.94 14.71
N GLY A 323 -26.22 -1.62 15.38
CA GLY A 323 -26.91 -0.34 15.20
C GLY A 323 -27.39 -0.17 13.75
N ASP A 324 -27.04 0.97 13.15
CA ASP A 324 -27.44 1.33 11.78
C ASP A 324 -26.66 0.57 10.67
N ILE A 325 -25.65 -0.24 11.03
CA ILE A 325 -24.80 -0.95 10.05
C ILE A 325 -25.53 -2.18 9.50
N ASP A 326 -25.55 -2.34 8.17
CA ASP A 326 -26.16 -3.51 7.54
C ASP A 326 -25.24 -4.74 7.55
N VAL A 327 -25.84 -5.91 7.72
CA VAL A 327 -25.10 -7.18 7.69
C VAL A 327 -24.64 -7.52 6.28
N ALA A 328 -25.44 -7.21 5.26
CA ALA A 328 -25.05 -7.39 3.87
C ALA A 328 -23.89 -6.45 3.49
N ASP A 329 -23.92 -5.20 3.94
CA ASP A 329 -22.80 -4.26 3.76
C ASP A 329 -21.53 -4.79 4.44
N LEU A 330 -21.61 -5.24 5.70
CA LEU A 330 -20.47 -5.82 6.42
C LEU A 330 -19.98 -7.14 5.80
N ARG A 331 -20.87 -8.01 5.30
CA ARG A 331 -20.51 -9.25 4.60
C ARG A 331 -19.84 -8.96 3.25
N ASN A 332 -20.28 -7.92 2.54
CA ASN A 332 -19.63 -7.43 1.32
C ASN A 332 -18.27 -6.78 1.63
N ASP A 333 -18.17 -6.01 2.72
CA ASP A 333 -16.92 -5.40 3.17
C ASP A 333 -15.90 -6.48 3.57
N TRP A 334 -16.34 -7.52 4.31
CA TRP A 334 -15.55 -8.71 4.65
C TRP A 334 -15.06 -9.44 3.39
N ARG A 335 -15.96 -9.74 2.45
CA ARG A 335 -15.63 -10.33 1.15
C ARG A 335 -14.63 -9.49 0.37
N SER A 336 -14.72 -8.15 0.41
CA SER A 336 -13.79 -7.26 -0.31
C SER A 336 -12.32 -7.40 0.10
N TYR A 337 -12.01 -7.88 1.31
CA TYR A 337 -10.61 -8.21 1.68
C TYR A 337 -10.15 -9.51 1.03
N PHE A 338 -10.98 -10.56 1.12
CA PHE A 338 -10.56 -11.93 0.83
C PHE A 338 -10.83 -12.37 -0.61
N GLU A 339 -11.84 -11.85 -1.30
CA GLU A 339 -12.12 -12.16 -2.72
C GLU A 339 -11.08 -11.55 -3.68
N ASN A 340 -10.45 -10.42 -3.30
CA ASN A 340 -9.35 -9.81 -4.05
C ASN A 340 -8.03 -10.57 -3.89
N HIS A 341 -7.90 -11.42 -2.87
CA HIS A 341 -6.72 -12.24 -2.64
C HIS A 341 -6.98 -13.62 -3.25
N ARG A 342 -6.14 -14.05 -4.21
CA ARG A 342 -6.28 -15.36 -4.89
C ARG A 342 -5.97 -16.57 -3.99
N THR A 343 -6.02 -16.40 -2.68
CA THR A 343 -5.58 -17.38 -1.70
C THR A 343 -6.71 -18.37 -1.45
N HIS A 344 -6.39 -19.66 -1.35
CA HIS A 344 -7.39 -20.71 -1.09
C HIS A 344 -7.91 -20.71 0.37
N LEU A 345 -7.48 -19.72 1.16
CA LEU A 345 -7.93 -19.44 2.52
C LEU A 345 -9.36 -18.91 2.49
N ARG A 346 -10.32 -19.83 2.55
CA ARG A 346 -11.75 -19.55 2.68
C ARG A 346 -12.06 -18.93 4.05
N TYR A 347 -11.86 -17.63 4.16
CA TYR A 347 -12.41 -16.82 5.24
C TYR A 347 -13.90 -16.56 4.97
N ASP A 348 -14.76 -17.60 5.05
CA ASP A 348 -16.19 -17.35 4.93
C ASP A 348 -16.69 -16.58 6.17
N PHE A 349 -17.68 -15.73 5.96
CA PHE A 349 -18.23 -14.89 7.01
C PHE A 349 -18.94 -15.73 8.07
N ASP A 350 -19.64 -16.77 7.65
CA ASP A 350 -20.42 -17.66 8.53
C ASP A 350 -19.54 -18.56 9.41
N ASP A 351 -18.25 -18.72 9.09
CA ASP A 351 -17.30 -19.41 9.95
C ASP A 351 -16.97 -18.57 11.20
N TYR A 352 -16.98 -17.24 11.11
CA TYR A 352 -16.62 -16.34 12.22
C TYR A 352 -17.82 -15.67 12.91
N PHE A 353 -18.93 -15.51 12.20
CA PHE A 353 -20.12 -14.79 12.68
C PHE A 353 -21.38 -15.65 12.57
N VAL A 354 -22.28 -15.51 13.55
CA VAL A 354 -23.66 -15.99 13.47
C VAL A 354 -24.58 -14.79 13.53
N GLU A 355 -25.42 -14.60 12.52
CA GLU A 355 -26.36 -13.48 12.46
C GLU A 355 -27.52 -13.64 13.46
N GLY A 356 -28.01 -12.54 14.01
CA GLY A 356 -29.16 -12.52 14.91
C GLY A 356 -29.87 -11.18 15.00
N SER A 357 -31.07 -11.20 15.58
CA SER A 357 -31.85 -9.99 15.86
C SER A 357 -32.74 -10.18 17.09
N ASP A 358 -32.95 -9.11 17.84
CA ASP A 358 -33.86 -9.02 18.97
C ASP A 358 -34.42 -7.59 19.13
N GLU A 359 -35.01 -7.28 20.29
CA GLU A 359 -35.62 -5.97 20.59
C GLU A 359 -34.61 -4.81 20.59
N ASP A 360 -33.32 -5.08 20.83
CA ASP A 360 -32.23 -4.09 20.73
C ASP A 360 -31.75 -3.89 19.27
N GLY A 361 -32.24 -4.69 18.31
CA GLY A 361 -31.93 -4.59 16.87
C GLY A 361 -31.16 -5.79 16.30
N ARG A 362 -30.36 -5.55 15.25
CA ARG A 362 -29.51 -6.59 14.63
C ARG A 362 -28.15 -6.70 15.32
N PHE A 363 -27.67 -7.93 15.45
CA PHE A 363 -26.36 -8.24 16.02
C PHE A 363 -25.68 -9.40 15.29
N LEU A 364 -24.37 -9.54 15.51
CA LEU A 364 -23.63 -10.76 15.20
C LEU A 364 -23.14 -11.41 16.49
N ILE A 365 -23.14 -12.73 16.58
CA ILE A 365 -22.34 -13.46 17.55
C ILE A 365 -21.02 -13.82 16.90
N VAL A 366 -19.95 -13.21 17.38
CA VAL A 366 -18.57 -13.50 16.99
C VAL A 366 -18.17 -14.80 17.70
N ARG A 367 -17.93 -15.88 16.94
CA ARG A 367 -17.64 -17.20 17.53
C ARG A 367 -16.41 -17.15 18.41
N GLU A 368 -15.30 -16.66 17.87
CA GLU A 368 -14.02 -16.48 18.56
C GLU A 368 -13.33 -15.19 18.09
N GLY A 369 -12.63 -14.51 18.99
CA GLY A 369 -11.94 -13.26 18.68
C GLY A 369 -11.08 -12.76 19.83
N VAL A 370 -10.36 -11.66 19.62
CA VAL A 370 -9.59 -10.99 20.67
C VAL A 370 -9.95 -9.51 20.75
N LEU A 371 -10.31 -9.06 21.96
CA LEU A 371 -10.51 -7.66 22.30
C LEU A 371 -9.18 -7.04 22.75
N GLU A 372 -8.71 -6.04 22.03
CA GLU A 372 -7.62 -5.15 22.41
C GLU A 372 -8.19 -3.89 23.08
N TRP A 373 -7.72 -3.58 24.29
CA TRP A 373 -8.20 -2.41 25.05
C TRP A 373 -7.65 -1.10 24.48
N LYS A 374 -8.51 -0.09 24.28
CA LYS A 374 -8.11 1.26 23.85
C LYS A 374 -8.39 2.27 24.98
N PRO A 375 -7.55 2.32 26.04
CA PRO A 375 -7.73 3.25 27.14
C PRO A 375 -7.60 4.70 26.68
N ARG A 376 -8.64 5.51 26.88
CA ARG A 376 -8.67 6.95 26.56
C ARG A 376 -7.68 7.81 27.38
N TYR A 377 -6.88 7.19 28.25
CA TYR A 377 -5.82 7.86 29.00
C TYR A 377 -4.42 7.54 28.47
N LEU A 378 -4.30 6.83 27.34
CA LEU A 378 -3.05 6.66 26.58
C LEU A 378 -3.31 7.11 25.14
N ASP A 379 -2.73 8.24 24.77
CA ASP A 379 -2.70 8.69 23.39
C ASP A 379 -1.57 7.97 22.66
N ARG A 380 -1.89 7.23 21.59
CA ARG A 380 -0.85 6.70 20.69
C ARG A 380 -0.37 7.81 19.78
N ILE A 381 0.94 7.98 19.71
CA ILE A 381 1.60 8.97 18.86
C ILE A 381 1.79 8.37 17.46
N GLY A 382 2.59 7.30 17.37
CA GLY A 382 2.92 6.64 16.11
C GLY A 382 3.96 5.54 16.29
N PRO A 383 4.65 5.10 15.21
CA PRO A 383 5.69 4.07 15.25
C PRO A 383 6.97 4.56 15.97
N TRP A 384 7.82 3.62 16.39
CA TRP A 384 9.23 3.90 16.74
C TRP A 384 10.13 2.78 16.18
N PRO A 385 11.31 3.11 15.62
CA PRO A 385 12.18 2.14 14.95
C PRO A 385 13.09 1.43 15.96
N PHE A 386 13.39 0.14 15.74
CA PHE A 386 14.34 -0.59 16.58
C PHE A 386 15.77 0.00 16.51
N GLY A 387 16.25 0.33 15.32
CA GLY A 387 17.66 0.66 15.03
C GLY A 387 17.91 2.10 14.61
N ALA A 388 17.07 3.02 15.07
CA ALA A 388 17.25 4.46 14.89
C ALA A 388 16.67 5.21 16.10
N ASN A 389 16.87 6.53 16.13
CA ASN A 389 16.48 7.42 17.24
C ASN A 389 17.10 7.03 18.59
N GLY A 390 18.34 6.53 18.59
CA GLY A 390 19.05 6.11 19.80
C GLY A 390 18.60 4.76 20.36
N ASN A 391 17.58 4.12 19.78
CA ASN A 391 17.06 2.82 20.23
C ASN A 391 18.07 1.68 19.98
N GLU A 392 18.96 1.85 19.00
CA GLU A 392 20.12 0.97 18.75
C GLU A 392 21.12 0.91 19.92
N GLY A 393 21.10 1.90 20.81
CA GLY A 393 21.89 1.94 22.04
C GLY A 393 21.20 1.32 23.26
N ARG A 394 19.95 0.86 23.16
CA ARG A 394 19.14 0.45 24.32
C ARG A 394 19.06 -1.08 24.47
N ARG A 395 19.58 -1.63 25.58
CA ARG A 395 19.63 -3.10 25.83
C ARG A 395 18.27 -3.75 25.72
N GLU A 396 17.24 -3.17 26.34
CA GLU A 396 15.85 -3.63 26.25
C GLU A 396 15.38 -3.84 24.81
N VAL A 397 15.71 -2.93 23.90
CA VAL A 397 15.25 -2.93 22.50
C VAL A 397 16.00 -4.03 21.76
N ARG A 398 17.34 -3.97 21.79
CA ARG A 398 18.24 -4.93 21.12
C ARG A 398 17.88 -6.37 21.49
N ALA A 399 17.60 -6.60 22.77
CA ALA A 399 17.27 -7.93 23.28
C ALA A 399 15.83 -8.42 22.98
N LEU A 400 14.91 -7.56 22.50
CA LEU A 400 13.61 -8.01 21.96
C LEU A 400 13.79 -8.98 20.78
N GLY A 401 14.92 -8.93 20.08
CA GLY A 401 15.27 -9.92 19.06
C GLY A 401 15.32 -11.35 19.61
N LEU A 402 15.90 -11.55 20.81
CA LEU A 402 15.92 -12.85 21.45
C LEU A 402 14.56 -13.25 22.04
N PHE A 403 13.82 -12.31 22.65
CA PHE A 403 12.46 -12.60 23.10
C PHE A 403 11.57 -13.08 21.94
N SER A 404 11.66 -12.39 20.80
CA SER A 404 10.93 -12.71 19.57
C SER A 404 11.36 -14.05 18.99
N ALA A 405 12.64 -14.41 19.07
CA ALA A 405 13.11 -15.74 18.74
C ALA A 405 12.56 -16.82 19.69
N TRP A 406 12.51 -16.55 21.00
CA TRP A 406 11.96 -17.49 22.00
C TRP A 406 10.49 -17.81 21.73
N VAL A 407 9.64 -16.79 21.56
CA VAL A 407 8.21 -16.98 21.23
C VAL A 407 7.94 -17.24 19.75
N GLY A 408 8.95 -17.26 18.88
CA GLY A 408 8.77 -17.46 17.44
C GLY A 408 7.92 -16.39 16.75
N ASN A 409 7.95 -15.14 17.22
CA ASN A 409 7.30 -14.00 16.57
C ASN A 409 8.00 -13.73 15.23
N THR A 410 7.35 -13.97 14.09
CA THR A 410 8.01 -13.78 12.78
C THR A 410 7.66 -12.47 12.09
N ASP A 411 6.64 -11.71 12.53
CA ASP A 411 6.34 -10.37 11.98
C ASP A 411 7.09 -9.24 12.73
N LEU A 412 8.43 -9.28 12.65
CA LEU A 412 9.27 -8.18 13.14
C LEU A 412 9.43 -7.09 12.08
N LYS A 413 8.44 -6.19 12.01
CA LYS A 413 8.53 -4.90 11.29
C LYS A 413 9.40 -3.90 12.05
N GLU A 414 10.27 -3.17 11.36
CA GLU A 414 11.26 -2.25 11.97
C GLU A 414 10.63 -1.20 12.91
N ALA A 415 9.53 -0.58 12.48
CA ALA A 415 8.85 0.47 13.25
C ALA A 415 7.31 0.30 13.36
N GLU A 416 6.67 -0.41 12.43
CA GLU A 416 5.20 -0.48 12.40
C GLU A 416 4.59 -1.34 13.54
N ASN A 417 5.26 -2.43 13.96
CA ASN A 417 4.83 -3.30 15.09
C ASN A 417 5.31 -2.80 16.47
N ASN A 418 5.79 -1.56 16.50
CA ASN A 418 6.20 -0.79 17.66
C ASN A 418 5.31 0.46 17.79
N LYS A 419 4.93 0.89 18.99
CA LYS A 419 4.14 2.13 19.19
C LYS A 419 4.65 2.97 20.36
N LEU A 420 4.72 4.28 20.12
CA LEU A 420 5.02 5.29 21.11
C LEU A 420 3.71 5.83 21.67
N VAL A 421 3.56 5.88 22.99
CA VAL A 421 2.33 6.35 23.66
C VAL A 421 2.65 7.32 24.80
N VAL A 422 1.73 8.25 25.04
CA VAL A 422 1.82 9.26 26.10
C VAL A 422 0.54 9.26 26.96
N PRO A 423 0.63 9.46 28.28
CA PRO A 423 -0.56 9.63 29.12
C PRO A 423 -1.46 10.80 28.66
N SER A 424 -2.77 10.64 28.83
CA SER A 424 -3.77 11.64 28.46
C SER A 424 -4.76 11.91 29.63
N PRO A 425 -4.94 13.17 30.07
CA PRO A 425 -4.13 14.33 29.69
C PRO A 425 -2.66 14.12 30.03
N ALA A 426 -1.77 14.72 29.24
CA ALA A 426 -0.35 14.71 29.53
C ALA A 426 -0.09 15.38 30.90
N PRO A 427 0.70 14.77 31.80
CA PRO A 427 1.25 15.49 32.94
C PRO A 427 2.22 16.58 32.45
N GLU A 428 2.62 17.49 33.35
CA GLU A 428 3.53 18.60 33.04
C GLU A 428 4.82 18.15 32.34
N ARG A 429 5.33 16.96 32.69
CA ARG A 429 6.43 16.27 31.99
C ARG A 429 5.92 14.92 31.45
N PRO A 430 5.58 14.82 30.15
CA PRO A 430 5.00 13.61 29.58
C PRO A 430 6.04 12.49 29.44
N HIS A 431 6.12 11.58 30.42
CA HIS A 431 6.90 10.35 30.27
C HIS A 431 6.35 9.52 29.09
N LEU A 432 7.18 9.32 28.08
CA LEU A 432 6.86 8.51 26.91
C LEU A 432 7.01 7.02 27.22
N TYR A 433 6.00 6.22 26.90
CA TYR A 433 6.09 4.77 26.96
C TYR A 433 6.23 4.20 25.55
N ALA A 434 7.23 3.33 25.37
CA ALA A 434 7.40 2.53 24.17
C ALA A 434 6.83 1.14 24.41
N LEU A 435 5.90 0.70 23.55
CA LEU A 435 5.28 -0.63 23.61
C LEU A 435 5.43 -1.38 22.29
N GLN A 436 5.38 -2.71 22.36
CA GLN A 436 5.28 -3.60 21.20
C GLN A 436 3.82 -4.10 21.04
N HIS A 437 3.32 -4.22 19.81
CA HIS A 437 1.92 -4.59 19.51
C HIS A 437 1.79 -5.48 18.27
N ASP A 438 0.58 -5.98 18.00
CA ASP A 438 0.26 -6.97 16.94
C ASP A 438 1.17 -8.24 17.01
N LEU A 439 1.57 -8.65 18.22
CA LEU A 439 2.39 -9.85 18.51
C LEU A 439 1.67 -11.19 18.28
N GLY A 440 0.57 -11.20 17.54
CA GLY A 440 -0.20 -12.41 17.23
C GLY A 440 0.51 -13.35 16.24
N HIS A 441 1.40 -12.84 15.39
CA HIS A 441 2.16 -13.64 14.42
C HIS A 441 3.36 -14.38 15.07
N SER A 442 3.07 -15.06 16.17
CA SER A 442 3.98 -15.74 17.09
C SER A 442 3.50 -17.16 17.40
N LEU A 443 4.32 -17.94 18.10
CA LEU A 443 4.03 -19.31 18.55
C LEU A 443 3.80 -20.28 17.37
N GLY A 444 4.57 -20.07 16.29
CA GLY A 444 4.60 -20.89 15.08
C GLY A 444 5.95 -20.81 14.37
N ARG A 445 5.96 -20.64 13.04
CA ARG A 445 7.20 -20.52 12.25
C ARG A 445 7.06 -19.44 11.16
N MET A 446 7.97 -19.45 10.18
CA MET A 446 7.94 -18.58 9.00
C MET A 446 6.57 -18.62 8.35
N VAL A 447 5.79 -17.55 8.54
CA VAL A 447 4.40 -17.40 8.08
C VAL A 447 3.46 -18.58 8.40
N SER A 448 3.47 -19.04 9.65
CA SER A 448 2.37 -19.82 10.21
C SER A 448 2.29 -19.61 11.72
N GLU A 449 1.08 -19.41 12.25
CA GLU A 449 0.77 -19.35 13.68
C GLU A 449 0.43 -20.74 14.26
N GLN A 450 0.53 -21.80 13.45
CA GLN A 450 0.25 -23.17 13.90
C GLN A 450 1.24 -23.62 14.99
N LEU A 451 0.71 -24.10 16.10
CA LEU A 451 1.48 -24.73 17.18
C LEU A 451 2.28 -25.98 16.72
N ARG A 452 1.83 -26.61 15.63
CA ARG A 452 2.57 -27.67 14.92
C ARG A 452 3.84 -27.15 14.24
N ALA A 453 3.77 -25.95 13.65
CA ALA A 453 4.93 -25.30 13.04
C ALA A 453 5.92 -24.75 14.09
N PHE A 454 5.47 -24.43 15.30
CA PHE A 454 6.32 -23.99 16.41
C PHE A 454 7.30 -25.11 16.82
N PRO A 455 8.62 -24.96 16.56
CA PRO A 455 9.54 -26.07 16.76
C PRO A 455 9.95 -26.19 18.22
N TRP A 456 10.08 -27.42 18.72
CA TRP A 456 10.72 -27.70 20.01
C TRP A 456 12.12 -27.07 20.07
N GLN A 457 12.95 -27.31 19.04
CA GLN A 457 14.30 -26.77 18.97
C GLN A 457 14.33 -25.29 18.56
N LEU A 458 14.78 -24.44 19.49
CA LEU A 458 15.18 -23.05 19.27
C LEU A 458 16.70 -22.95 19.06
N VAL A 459 17.51 -23.54 19.94
CA VAL A 459 18.97 -23.58 19.78
C VAL A 459 19.32 -24.75 18.88
N GLU A 460 19.68 -24.42 17.64
CA GLU A 460 20.06 -25.40 16.62
C GLU A 460 21.42 -26.03 16.95
N ARG A 461 22.39 -25.19 17.32
CA ARG A 461 23.73 -25.60 17.77
C ARG A 461 24.47 -24.47 18.49
N THR A 462 25.31 -24.86 19.43
CA THR A 462 26.37 -24.03 20.03
C THR A 462 27.71 -24.40 19.39
N ALA A 463 28.36 -23.49 18.67
CA ALA A 463 29.59 -23.77 17.91
C ALA A 463 30.60 -22.63 18.04
N THR A 464 31.82 -22.91 18.50
CA THR A 464 32.89 -21.90 18.73
C THR A 464 32.39 -20.67 19.48
N GLY A 465 31.63 -20.89 20.57
CA GLY A 465 30.99 -19.84 21.37
C GLY A 465 29.82 -19.09 20.70
N ARG A 466 29.51 -19.36 19.42
CA ARG A 466 28.34 -18.79 18.73
C ARG A 466 27.10 -19.65 18.99
N ILE A 467 25.96 -19.00 19.20
CA ILE A 467 24.65 -19.64 19.30
C ILE A 467 23.91 -19.47 17.99
N HIS A 468 23.56 -20.58 17.34
CA HIS A 468 22.68 -20.60 16.17
C HIS A 468 21.24 -20.84 16.63
N LEU A 469 20.33 -19.93 16.25
CA LEU A 469 18.90 -20.02 16.53
C LEU A 469 18.13 -20.46 15.27
N ASN A 470 17.32 -21.51 15.42
CA ASN A 470 16.27 -21.94 14.48
C ASN A 470 15.11 -20.94 14.53
N TYR A 471 15.35 -19.75 13.99
CA TYR A 471 14.42 -18.63 13.99
C TYR A 471 14.62 -17.76 12.74
N HIS A 472 13.50 -17.32 12.17
CA HIS A 472 13.44 -16.46 11.00
C HIS A 472 12.35 -15.42 11.23
N ALA A 473 12.63 -14.15 10.91
CA ALA A 473 11.61 -13.14 10.73
C ALA A 473 11.20 -13.09 9.26
N VAL A 474 9.98 -12.63 8.97
CA VAL A 474 9.48 -12.46 7.59
C VAL A 474 9.95 -11.13 6.99
N GLN A 475 10.34 -10.17 7.81
CA GLN A 475 10.71 -8.82 7.37
C GLN A 475 12.11 -8.42 7.83
N PRO A 476 12.90 -7.69 7.01
CA PRO A 476 14.16 -7.10 7.44
C PRO A 476 13.94 -6.15 8.63
N ASN A 477 14.76 -6.33 9.66
CA ASN A 477 14.81 -5.46 10.84
C ASN A 477 16.24 -5.42 11.40
N SER A 478 16.55 -4.34 12.11
CA SER A 478 17.87 -4.01 12.66
C SER A 478 18.26 -4.85 13.88
N LEU A 479 17.29 -5.36 14.65
CA LEU A 479 17.54 -6.12 15.91
C LEU A 479 18.59 -7.22 15.73
N ARG A 480 18.49 -7.94 14.62
CA ARG A 480 19.39 -9.04 14.25
C ARG A 480 20.86 -8.63 14.13
N THR A 481 21.13 -7.38 13.76
CA THR A 481 22.49 -6.83 13.60
C THR A 481 22.98 -6.05 14.82
N MET A 482 22.10 -5.74 15.78
CA MET A 482 22.43 -4.93 16.97
C MET A 482 22.57 -5.73 18.25
N ILE A 483 21.92 -6.89 18.37
CA ILE A 483 21.94 -7.71 19.58
C ILE A 483 23.35 -8.29 19.84
N THR A 484 23.96 -7.93 20.98
CA THR A 484 25.23 -8.54 21.40
C THR A 484 25.00 -9.81 22.23
N TRP A 485 26.10 -10.54 22.47
CA TRP A 485 26.15 -11.62 23.45
C TRP A 485 25.60 -11.20 24.83
N ALA A 486 25.94 -9.99 25.29
CA ALA A 486 25.54 -9.51 26.61
C ALA A 486 24.04 -9.20 26.68
N ASP A 487 23.46 -8.57 25.65
CA ASP A 487 22.01 -8.34 25.54
C ASP A 487 21.22 -9.66 25.52
N ALA A 488 21.71 -10.64 24.76
CA ALA A 488 21.06 -11.93 24.63
C ALA A 488 21.18 -12.77 25.91
N ARG A 489 22.34 -12.77 26.58
CA ARG A 489 22.51 -13.43 27.88
C ARG A 489 21.70 -12.74 28.98
N TRP A 490 21.54 -11.41 28.92
CA TRP A 490 20.64 -10.64 29.79
C TRP A 490 19.17 -11.04 29.58
N MET A 491 18.64 -10.99 28.36
CA MET A 491 17.24 -11.39 28.10
C MET A 491 17.02 -12.87 28.41
N THR A 492 18.02 -13.73 28.21
CA THR A 492 17.93 -15.13 28.68
C THR A 492 17.80 -15.21 30.19
N ARG A 493 18.57 -14.43 30.97
CA ARG A 493 18.45 -14.35 32.43
C ARG A 493 17.04 -13.88 32.86
N GLU A 494 16.43 -12.95 32.12
CA GLU A 494 15.07 -12.49 32.42
C GLU A 494 14.00 -13.53 32.08
N ILE A 495 14.11 -14.22 30.93
CA ILE A 495 13.25 -15.35 30.55
C ILE A 495 13.45 -16.53 31.53
N ALA A 496 14.68 -16.76 32.01
CA ALA A 496 15.01 -17.83 32.95
C ALA A 496 14.31 -17.65 34.31
N GLN A 497 14.04 -16.42 34.74
CA GLN A 497 13.28 -16.15 35.97
C GLN A 497 11.76 -16.45 35.85
N LEU A 498 11.23 -16.74 34.66
CA LEU A 498 9.85 -17.19 34.50
C LEU A 498 9.68 -18.63 35.01
N THR A 499 8.75 -18.82 35.94
CA THR A 499 8.36 -20.14 36.46
C THR A 499 7.42 -20.87 35.49
N ARG A 500 7.39 -22.21 35.55
CA ARG A 500 6.39 -23.06 34.87
C ARG A 500 4.96 -22.56 35.07
N ARG A 501 4.62 -22.13 36.29
CA ARG A 501 3.30 -21.57 36.61
C ARG A 501 3.00 -20.28 35.85
N GLN A 502 3.97 -19.39 35.67
CA GLN A 502 3.78 -18.14 34.94
C GLN A 502 3.65 -18.38 33.43
N ILE A 503 4.45 -19.28 32.86
CA ILE A 503 4.35 -19.67 31.44
C ILE A 503 2.96 -20.28 31.19
N ALA A 504 2.56 -21.28 31.97
CA ALA A 504 1.22 -21.88 31.89
C ALA A 504 0.08 -20.85 32.09
N GLN A 505 0.25 -19.86 32.99
CA GLN A 505 -0.74 -18.80 33.19
C GLN A 505 -0.84 -17.83 32.01
N ALA A 506 0.25 -17.54 31.30
CA ALA A 506 0.23 -16.73 30.09
C ALA A 506 -0.40 -17.50 28.91
N VAL A 507 -0.11 -18.79 28.78
CA VAL A 507 -0.79 -19.66 27.81
C VAL A 507 -2.29 -19.75 28.11
N ALA A 508 -2.68 -19.97 29.37
CA ALA A 508 -4.09 -19.99 29.77
C ALA A 508 -4.83 -18.65 29.54
N ILE A 509 -4.14 -17.51 29.58
CA ILE A 509 -4.71 -16.19 29.23
C ILE A 509 -5.09 -16.11 27.74
N GLY A 510 -4.37 -16.84 26.87
CA GLY A 510 -4.74 -16.97 25.46
C GLY A 510 -5.91 -17.91 25.18
N GLN A 511 -6.41 -18.64 26.20
CA GLN A 511 -7.56 -19.56 26.08
C GLN A 511 -7.39 -20.60 24.97
N TRP A 512 -6.14 -21.03 24.74
CA TRP A 512 -5.82 -22.18 23.88
C TRP A 512 -6.60 -23.44 24.34
N PRO A 513 -7.05 -24.30 23.42
CA PRO A 513 -7.60 -25.61 23.75
C PRO A 513 -6.65 -26.41 24.66
N ARG A 514 -7.18 -27.17 25.63
CA ARG A 514 -6.40 -27.75 26.76
C ARG A 514 -5.10 -28.42 26.30
N SER A 515 -5.19 -29.33 25.34
CA SER A 515 -4.07 -30.16 24.89
C SER A 515 -3.02 -29.35 24.13
N ALA A 516 -3.47 -28.37 23.33
CA ALA A 516 -2.59 -27.36 22.73
C ALA A 516 -1.94 -26.44 23.77
N ALA A 517 -2.66 -26.07 24.85
CA ALA A 517 -2.14 -25.25 25.94
C ALA A 517 -1.06 -25.99 26.77
N GLU A 518 -1.25 -27.29 27.01
CA GLU A 518 -0.29 -28.17 27.67
C GLU A 518 0.97 -28.32 26.79
N LEU A 519 0.82 -28.69 25.51
CA LEU A 519 1.95 -28.78 24.55
C LEU A 519 2.73 -27.46 24.39
N LEU A 520 2.03 -26.34 24.26
CA LEU A 520 2.64 -25.01 24.13
C LEU A 520 3.41 -24.62 25.40
N THR A 521 2.92 -25.02 26.58
CA THR A 521 3.63 -24.82 27.85
C THR A 521 4.94 -25.60 27.86
N GLU A 522 4.94 -26.87 27.45
CA GLU A 522 6.17 -27.68 27.33
C GLU A 522 7.15 -27.08 26.31
N LYS A 523 6.68 -26.76 25.09
CA LYS A 523 7.52 -26.15 24.03
C LYS A 523 8.16 -24.84 24.49
N LEU A 524 7.44 -23.95 25.18
CA LEU A 524 8.01 -22.69 25.69
C LEU A 524 9.05 -22.90 26.80
N ILE A 525 8.84 -23.88 27.69
CA ILE A 525 9.79 -24.22 28.76
C ILE A 525 11.04 -24.89 28.18
N ASP A 526 10.89 -25.78 27.20
CA ASP A 526 12.01 -26.43 26.51
C ASP A 526 12.90 -25.40 25.78
N ARG A 527 12.28 -24.48 25.04
CA ARG A 527 12.97 -23.35 24.37
C ARG A 527 13.65 -22.41 25.37
N ARG A 528 13.08 -22.22 26.59
CA ARG A 528 13.76 -21.50 27.69
C ARG A 528 14.99 -22.27 28.17
N ASN A 529 14.86 -23.57 28.44
CA ASN A 529 15.94 -24.40 28.95
C ASN A 529 17.13 -24.40 27.98
N GLN A 530 16.89 -24.59 26.68
CA GLN A 530 17.93 -24.55 25.65
C GLN A 530 18.73 -23.23 25.65
N LEU A 531 18.08 -22.09 25.89
CA LEU A 531 18.79 -20.80 26.02
C LEU A 531 19.59 -20.73 27.33
N VAL A 532 19.02 -21.19 28.46
CA VAL A 532 19.69 -21.25 29.76
C VAL A 532 20.95 -22.12 29.72
N GLU A 533 20.92 -23.22 28.96
CA GLU A 533 22.06 -24.09 28.70
C GLU A 533 23.07 -23.41 27.77
N ALA A 534 22.61 -22.89 26.62
CA ALA A 534 23.48 -22.27 25.61
C ALA A 534 24.21 -21.00 26.09
N PHE A 535 23.67 -20.29 27.08
CA PHE A 535 24.29 -19.13 27.73
C PHE A 535 24.94 -19.45 29.08
N GLU A 536 25.05 -20.72 29.47
CA GLU A 536 25.73 -21.18 30.69
C GLU A 536 25.19 -20.47 31.96
N LEU A 537 23.85 -20.45 32.11
CA LEU A 537 23.16 -19.78 33.22
C LEU A 537 22.69 -20.73 34.33
N VAL A 538 22.87 -22.05 34.18
CA VAL A 538 22.45 -23.03 35.20
C VAL A 538 23.22 -22.82 36.50
N GLY A 539 22.49 -22.58 37.60
CA GLY A 539 23.04 -22.24 38.90
C GLY A 539 23.40 -20.77 39.10
N GLU A 540 23.21 -19.89 38.11
CA GLU A 540 23.45 -18.45 38.31
C GLU A 540 22.37 -17.83 39.21
N GLU A 541 22.81 -17.17 40.28
CA GLU A 541 21.93 -16.49 41.24
C GLU A 541 21.28 -15.22 40.67
N THR A 542 20.01 -15.02 40.98
CA THR A 542 19.20 -13.87 40.53
C THR A 542 18.34 -13.32 41.68
N PRO A 543 17.68 -12.14 41.53
CA PRO A 543 16.67 -11.67 42.49
C PRO A 543 15.47 -12.61 42.71
N SER A 544 15.33 -13.64 41.86
CA SER A 544 14.34 -14.72 41.96
C SER A 544 14.90 -16.03 42.56
N GLY A 545 16.20 -16.10 42.88
CA GLY A 545 16.93 -17.31 43.27
C GLY A 545 17.82 -17.88 42.14
N PRO A 546 18.44 -19.05 42.33
CA PRO A 546 19.31 -19.67 41.32
C PRO A 546 18.52 -20.14 40.10
N ILE A 547 19.05 -19.89 38.91
CA ILE A 547 18.45 -20.37 37.65
C ILE A 547 18.57 -21.90 37.56
N ALA A 548 17.43 -22.56 37.52
CA ALA A 548 17.32 -24.00 37.27
C ALA A 548 16.72 -24.28 35.88
N LEU A 549 17.06 -25.47 35.34
CA LEU A 549 16.26 -26.09 34.29
C LEU A 549 14.92 -26.53 34.88
N ILE A 550 13.84 -26.27 34.15
CA ILE A 550 12.50 -26.70 34.55
C ILE A 550 12.22 -28.04 33.87
N PRO A 551 11.72 -29.09 34.55
CA PRO A 551 11.36 -30.34 33.89
C PRO A 551 10.38 -30.12 32.74
N VAL A 552 10.61 -30.80 31.61
CA VAL A 552 9.82 -30.77 30.38
C VAL A 552 9.37 -32.19 30.05
N ASP A 553 8.14 -32.35 29.59
CA ASP A 553 7.70 -33.56 28.91
C ASP A 553 7.70 -33.34 27.38
N ARG A 554 8.69 -33.91 26.69
CA ARG A 554 8.76 -33.92 25.22
C ARG A 554 7.97 -35.07 24.59
N HIS A 555 7.52 -36.04 25.37
CA HIS A 555 6.75 -37.21 24.92
C HIS A 555 5.27 -37.10 25.32
N LEU A 556 4.85 -35.87 25.69
CA LEU A 556 3.50 -35.52 26.13
C LEU A 556 2.47 -36.15 25.19
N THR A 557 1.56 -36.92 25.77
CA THR A 557 0.42 -37.53 25.09
C THR A 557 -0.81 -37.23 25.92
N THR A 558 -1.80 -36.55 25.35
CA THR A 558 -2.95 -36.01 26.10
C THR A 558 -4.13 -37.00 26.13
N ASP A 559 -4.99 -36.88 27.16
CA ASP A 559 -6.11 -37.81 27.40
C ASP A 559 -7.10 -37.94 26.22
N ASP A 560 -7.15 -36.91 25.36
CA ASP A 560 -7.98 -36.81 24.16
C ASP A 560 -7.30 -37.32 22.87
N GLY A 561 -6.02 -37.70 22.93
CA GLY A 561 -5.22 -38.11 21.78
C GLY A 561 -4.86 -36.99 20.80
N ALA A 562 -5.18 -35.73 21.11
CA ALA A 562 -4.96 -34.60 20.20
C ALA A 562 -3.48 -34.19 20.12
N VAL A 563 -2.71 -34.47 21.18
CA VAL A 563 -1.24 -34.47 21.19
C VAL A 563 -0.77 -35.91 21.47
N VAL A 564 0.20 -36.39 20.69
CA VAL A 564 0.83 -37.72 20.86
C VAL A 564 2.33 -37.57 20.66
N ASP A 565 3.12 -38.12 21.58
CA ASP A 565 4.60 -38.09 21.56
C ASP A 565 5.18 -36.67 21.35
N GLY A 566 4.55 -35.66 21.96
CA GLY A 566 4.94 -34.25 21.84
C GLY A 566 4.58 -33.57 20.50
N GLU A 567 3.84 -34.24 19.61
CA GLU A 567 3.37 -33.66 18.35
C GLU A 567 1.85 -33.51 18.29
N LEU A 568 1.39 -32.46 17.60
CA LEU A 568 -0.03 -32.14 17.45
C LEU A 568 -0.60 -32.96 16.29
N VAL A 569 -1.47 -33.92 16.59
CA VAL A 569 -2.00 -34.90 15.62
C VAL A 569 -3.36 -34.47 15.06
N ASP A 570 -4.17 -33.77 15.85
CA ASP A 570 -5.53 -33.37 15.46
C ASP A 570 -5.58 -32.06 14.66
N GLY A 571 -6.28 -32.11 13.52
CA GLY A 571 -6.59 -30.97 12.66
C GLY A 571 -7.70 -30.06 13.20
N ALA A 572 -8.42 -30.45 14.26
CA ALA A 572 -9.45 -29.62 14.89
C ALA A 572 -8.94 -28.23 15.35
N TYR A 573 -7.63 -28.05 15.50
CA TYR A 573 -6.98 -26.79 15.86
C TYR A 573 -6.53 -25.93 14.66
N GLU A 574 -6.76 -26.37 13.42
CA GLU A 574 -6.52 -25.58 12.20
C GLU A 574 -7.46 -24.35 12.11
N HIS A 575 -8.59 -24.35 12.81
CA HIS A 575 -9.45 -23.17 12.95
C HIS A 575 -8.95 -22.19 14.02
N SER A 576 -8.20 -22.67 15.02
CA SER A 576 -7.64 -21.87 16.13
C SER A 576 -6.28 -21.23 15.80
N THR A 577 -5.66 -21.56 14.67
CA THR A 577 -4.34 -21.03 14.27
C THR A 577 -4.32 -20.71 12.77
N GLN A 578 -3.67 -19.61 12.36
CA GLN A 578 -3.63 -19.26 10.95
C GLN A 578 -2.43 -19.82 10.20
N ASP A 579 -2.72 -20.44 9.06
CA ASP A 579 -1.75 -20.85 8.07
C ASP A 579 -1.58 -19.74 7.01
N PHE A 580 -0.47 -18.99 7.12
CA PHE A 580 -0.05 -18.06 6.06
C PHE A 580 0.93 -18.72 5.08
N ALA A 581 1.29 -20.00 5.22
CA ALA A 581 2.04 -20.71 4.20
C ALA A 581 1.18 -20.85 2.94
N ASN A 582 -0.12 -21.16 3.10
CA ASN A 582 -1.13 -21.05 2.03
C ASN A 582 -1.25 -19.61 1.45
N TYR A 583 -0.96 -18.57 2.24
CA TYR A 583 -0.93 -17.20 1.72
C TYR A 583 0.35 -16.94 0.90
N TRP A 584 1.51 -17.45 1.30
CA TRP A 584 2.74 -17.32 0.50
C TRP A 584 2.80 -18.32 -0.67
N GLU A 585 2.13 -19.47 -0.61
CA GLU A 585 1.91 -20.35 -1.77
C GLU A 585 0.88 -19.75 -2.75
N ALA A 586 0.07 -18.77 -2.33
CA ALA A 586 -0.82 -17.99 -3.20
C ALA A 586 -0.37 -16.54 -3.47
N LEU A 587 0.79 -16.12 -2.93
CA LEU A 587 1.46 -14.84 -3.21
C LEU A 587 2.76 -15.07 -3.99
N LEU A 588 3.64 -15.94 -3.47
CA LEU A 588 4.74 -16.55 -4.21
C LEU A 588 4.31 -17.76 -5.04
N GLY A 589 3.06 -18.21 -5.00
CA GLY A 589 2.48 -18.94 -6.13
C GLY A 589 2.59 -18.04 -7.36
N PRO A 590 1.87 -16.92 -7.42
CA PRO A 590 2.06 -15.81 -8.37
C PRO A 590 3.47 -15.17 -8.48
N VAL A 591 4.53 -15.63 -7.78
CA VAL A 591 5.92 -15.14 -8.02
C VAL A 591 6.91 -16.24 -8.40
N TRP A 592 6.84 -17.43 -7.82
CA TRP A 592 7.37 -18.61 -8.49
C TRP A 592 6.67 -18.82 -9.83
N ASP A 593 5.47 -18.28 -10.04
CA ASP A 593 4.83 -18.01 -11.33
C ASP A 593 5.25 -16.69 -11.99
N ARG A 594 5.49 -15.53 -11.35
CA ARG A 594 6.17 -14.43 -12.09
C ARG A 594 7.58 -14.82 -12.57
N ILE A 595 8.09 -16.00 -12.20
CA ILE A 595 9.32 -16.62 -12.72
C ILE A 595 8.99 -17.78 -13.67
N ALA A 596 8.24 -18.79 -13.20
CA ALA A 596 7.85 -19.97 -13.97
C ALA A 596 6.83 -19.65 -15.06
N ILE A 597 6.01 -18.59 -14.91
CA ILE A 597 5.20 -17.77 -15.86
C ILE A 597 5.87 -16.40 -16.16
N THR A 598 7.20 -16.29 -16.05
CA THR A 598 7.96 -15.51 -17.06
C THR A 598 8.48 -16.45 -18.13
N LEU A 599 8.97 -17.65 -17.75
CA LEU A 599 9.15 -18.77 -18.68
C LEU A 599 7.79 -19.17 -19.31
N LEU A 600 6.76 -19.42 -18.52
CA LEU A 600 5.38 -19.65 -18.94
C LEU A 600 4.65 -18.35 -19.28
N ALA A 601 5.26 -17.16 -19.33
CA ALA A 601 4.72 -16.06 -20.15
C ALA A 601 5.43 -15.98 -21.51
N GLN A 602 6.66 -16.50 -21.65
CA GLN A 602 7.17 -16.87 -22.96
C GLN A 602 6.36 -18.05 -23.55
N VAL A 603 5.89 -19.01 -22.74
CA VAL A 603 4.97 -20.07 -23.18
C VAL A 603 3.48 -19.66 -23.13
N GLN A 604 3.00 -18.80 -22.22
CA GLN A 604 1.60 -18.30 -22.26
C GLN A 604 1.40 -17.14 -23.24
N ARG A 605 2.45 -16.51 -23.79
CA ARG A 605 2.32 -15.82 -25.09
C ARG A 605 2.04 -16.80 -26.24
N SER A 606 2.16 -18.11 -26.00
CA SER A 606 1.67 -19.22 -26.85
C SER A 606 0.41 -19.92 -26.29
N VAL A 607 -0.19 -19.47 -25.18
CA VAL A 607 -1.41 -20.07 -24.56
C VAL A 607 -2.53 -19.05 -24.33
N SER A 608 -2.24 -17.74 -24.38
CA SER A 608 -3.20 -16.70 -24.82
C SER A 608 -3.60 -16.89 -26.30
N GLN A 609 -2.98 -17.84 -26.99
CA GLN A 609 -3.46 -18.41 -28.25
C GLN A 609 -4.55 -19.48 -28.08
N ILE A 610 -4.92 -19.88 -26.85
CA ILE A 610 -6.24 -20.50 -26.57
C ILE A 610 -7.30 -19.37 -26.52
N SER A 611 -7.42 -18.66 -27.63
CA SER A 611 -8.53 -17.75 -27.96
C SER A 611 -9.66 -18.50 -28.68
N GLU A 612 -9.65 -19.84 -28.58
CA GLU A 612 -10.35 -20.71 -29.48
C GLU A 612 -10.55 -22.12 -28.89
N LEU A 613 -11.78 -22.64 -28.98
CA LEU A 613 -12.13 -23.98 -28.54
C LEU A 613 -12.31 -24.86 -29.78
N VAL A 614 -11.18 -25.29 -30.35
CA VAL A 614 -11.12 -26.09 -31.58
C VAL A 614 -11.65 -27.50 -31.30
N PHE A 615 -12.81 -27.83 -31.86
CA PHE A 615 -13.28 -29.21 -31.96
C PHE A 615 -12.52 -29.91 -33.11
N ASP A 616 -11.86 -31.04 -32.84
CA ASP A 616 -11.18 -31.82 -33.89
C ASP A 616 -12.20 -32.20 -34.98
N GLN A 617 -11.87 -31.94 -36.25
CA GLN A 617 -12.64 -32.31 -37.43
C GLN A 617 -13.08 -33.79 -37.41
N ARG A 618 -12.27 -34.68 -36.80
CA ARG A 618 -12.59 -36.10 -36.60
C ARG A 618 -13.76 -36.33 -35.63
N SER A 619 -13.90 -35.49 -34.60
CA SER A 619 -14.97 -35.59 -33.59
C SER A 619 -16.36 -35.21 -34.15
N VAL A 620 -16.39 -34.43 -35.23
CA VAL A 620 -17.60 -34.00 -35.94
C VAL A 620 -17.75 -34.64 -37.34
N GLY A 621 -16.91 -35.61 -37.69
CA GLY A 621 -17.05 -36.44 -38.89
C GLY A 621 -16.68 -35.76 -40.22
N LEU A 622 -15.92 -34.66 -40.21
CA LEU A 622 -15.53 -33.92 -41.41
C LEU A 622 -14.26 -34.46 -42.08
N SER A 623 -14.19 -34.34 -43.40
CA SER A 623 -13.05 -34.79 -44.22
C SER A 623 -11.82 -33.88 -44.07
N ARG A 624 -10.62 -34.47 -44.11
CA ARG A 624 -9.33 -33.75 -44.08
C ARG A 624 -9.34 -32.55 -45.05
N GLY A 625 -9.13 -31.35 -44.50
CA GLY A 625 -8.96 -30.12 -45.29
C GLY A 625 -10.12 -29.14 -45.23
N VAL A 626 -11.20 -29.44 -44.48
CA VAL A 626 -12.27 -28.48 -44.16
C VAL A 626 -12.25 -28.16 -42.68
N VAL A 627 -12.03 -26.88 -42.35
CA VAL A 627 -12.03 -26.33 -41.00
C VAL A 627 -13.43 -25.80 -40.67
N ALA A 628 -13.93 -26.12 -39.48
CA ALA A 628 -15.17 -25.57 -38.92
C ALA A 628 -14.99 -25.38 -37.41
N GLU A 629 -14.78 -24.14 -36.95
CA GLU A 629 -14.33 -23.83 -35.59
C GLU A 629 -15.29 -22.83 -34.91
N LEU A 630 -15.56 -23.05 -33.61
CA LEU A 630 -16.32 -22.11 -32.78
C LEU A 630 -15.32 -21.18 -32.07
N LEU A 631 -15.37 -19.91 -32.43
CA LEU A 631 -14.52 -18.88 -31.83
C LEU A 631 -15.18 -18.34 -30.56
N LEU A 632 -14.45 -18.40 -29.45
CA LEU A 632 -14.85 -17.84 -28.17
C LEU A 632 -13.64 -17.13 -27.56
N ASP A 633 -13.63 -15.82 -27.70
CA ASP A 633 -12.56 -14.90 -27.30
C ASP A 633 -13.08 -13.98 -26.19
N PHE A 634 -12.31 -13.78 -25.12
CA PHE A 634 -12.74 -12.98 -23.98
C PHE A 634 -11.59 -12.18 -23.36
N ASP A 635 -11.90 -10.95 -22.95
CA ASP A 635 -10.93 -9.99 -22.41
C ASP A 635 -11.64 -9.08 -21.40
N ARG A 636 -11.16 -9.06 -20.15
CA ARG A 636 -11.55 -8.03 -19.17
C ARG A 636 -10.42 -7.03 -19.03
N ARG A 637 -10.71 -5.77 -19.37
CA ARG A 637 -9.83 -4.64 -19.06
C ARG A 637 -10.42 -3.80 -17.96
N VAL A 638 -9.66 -3.60 -16.89
CA VAL A 638 -9.87 -2.49 -15.97
C VAL A 638 -9.02 -1.34 -16.48
N GLU A 639 -9.67 -0.21 -16.77
CA GLU A 639 -9.00 1.03 -17.16
C GLU A 639 -9.44 2.13 -16.19
N GLU A 640 -8.55 3.04 -15.83
CA GLU A 640 -8.94 4.28 -15.16
C GLU A 640 -9.90 5.06 -16.08
N ASN A 641 -11.00 5.55 -15.51
CA ASN A 641 -11.93 6.37 -16.27
C ASN A 641 -11.31 7.74 -16.50
N ARG A 642 -11.10 8.07 -17.77
CA ARG A 642 -10.52 9.36 -18.22
C ARG A 642 -11.52 10.53 -18.13
N ALA A 643 -12.67 10.35 -17.48
CA ALA A 643 -13.72 11.35 -17.26
C ALA A 643 -14.66 10.94 -16.08
N PRO A 644 -14.17 10.86 -14.83
CA PRO A 644 -14.97 10.42 -13.70
C PRO A 644 -15.99 11.49 -13.29
N THR A 645 -17.30 11.21 -13.40
CA THR A 645 -18.35 12.15 -12.94
C THR A 645 -18.76 11.93 -11.48
N SER A 646 -18.18 10.94 -10.81
CA SER A 646 -18.35 10.69 -9.37
C SER A 646 -17.25 9.81 -8.81
N ALA A 647 -17.16 9.73 -7.47
CA ALA A 647 -16.24 8.79 -6.79
C ALA A 647 -16.63 7.30 -6.94
N ARG A 648 -17.71 6.96 -7.64
CA ARG A 648 -18.09 5.59 -8.05
C ARG A 648 -17.72 5.25 -9.50
N ASP A 649 -16.98 6.15 -10.15
CA ASP A 649 -16.75 6.16 -11.60
C ASP A 649 -15.27 6.49 -11.92
N TYR A 650 -14.36 6.24 -10.97
CA TYR A 650 -12.90 6.41 -11.15
C TYR A 650 -12.28 5.34 -12.05
N TYR A 651 -12.89 4.16 -12.12
CA TYR A 651 -12.47 3.05 -12.97
C TYR A 651 -13.63 2.62 -13.87
N ILE A 652 -13.29 2.03 -15.01
CA ILE A 652 -14.24 1.36 -15.89
C ILE A 652 -13.79 -0.07 -16.18
N THR A 653 -14.68 -1.03 -15.97
CA THR A 653 -14.49 -2.42 -16.39
C THR A 653 -15.08 -2.61 -17.77
N ARG A 654 -14.26 -3.06 -18.71
CA ARG A 654 -14.66 -3.48 -20.06
C ARG A 654 -14.63 -5.00 -20.14
N ASP A 655 -15.77 -5.64 -19.92
CA ASP A 655 -15.98 -7.06 -20.19
C ASP A 655 -16.22 -7.27 -21.69
N THR A 656 -15.29 -7.92 -22.38
CA THR A 656 -15.42 -8.29 -23.80
C THR A 656 -15.63 -9.79 -23.94
N LEU A 657 -16.58 -10.18 -24.80
CA LEU A 657 -16.75 -11.53 -25.30
C LEU A 657 -17.06 -11.49 -26.80
N ALA A 658 -16.24 -12.13 -27.62
CA ALA A 658 -16.52 -12.40 -29.03
C ALA A 658 -16.90 -13.87 -29.23
N LEU A 659 -18.04 -14.08 -29.90
CA LEU A 659 -18.55 -15.38 -30.33
C LEU A 659 -18.60 -15.42 -31.85
N GLY A 660 -18.12 -16.49 -32.47
CA GLY A 660 -18.15 -16.61 -33.93
C GLY A 660 -18.02 -18.03 -34.45
N ALA A 661 -18.23 -18.18 -35.75
CA ALA A 661 -17.96 -19.41 -36.48
C ALA A 661 -16.94 -19.12 -37.59
N ARG A 662 -15.86 -19.91 -37.63
CA ARG A 662 -14.85 -19.89 -38.70
C ARG A 662 -15.06 -21.10 -39.61
N VAL A 663 -14.98 -20.88 -40.91
CA VAL A 663 -14.94 -21.94 -41.93
C VAL A 663 -13.74 -21.68 -42.85
N GLY A 664 -12.99 -22.73 -43.18
CA GLY A 664 -11.80 -22.59 -44.00
C GLY A 664 -11.33 -23.89 -44.65
N GLY A 665 -10.28 -23.80 -45.45
CA GLY A 665 -9.70 -24.98 -46.08
C GLY A 665 -8.33 -24.77 -46.71
N GLY A 666 -7.60 -25.86 -46.87
CA GLY A 666 -6.26 -25.89 -47.46
C GLY A 666 -5.34 -26.94 -46.83
N VAL A 667 -4.33 -27.36 -47.60
CA VAL A 667 -3.40 -28.44 -47.21
C VAL A 667 -2.08 -27.89 -46.65
N VAL A 668 -1.49 -26.87 -47.28
CA VAL A 668 -0.18 -26.30 -46.91
C VAL A 668 -0.30 -24.83 -46.45
N GLY A 669 -1.04 -24.03 -47.23
CA GLY A 669 -1.62 -22.77 -46.75
C GLY A 669 -3.13 -22.95 -46.60
N ARG A 670 -3.70 -22.49 -45.47
CA ARG A 670 -5.16 -22.45 -45.26
C ARG A 670 -5.68 -21.04 -45.40
N GLY A 671 -6.75 -20.91 -46.19
CA GLY A 671 -7.59 -19.71 -46.23
C GLY A 671 -8.81 -19.94 -45.35
N GLU A 672 -9.05 -19.04 -44.42
CA GLU A 672 -10.09 -19.15 -43.40
C GLU A 672 -10.90 -17.85 -43.33
N ALA A 673 -12.22 -17.96 -43.19
CA ALA A 673 -13.14 -16.84 -43.00
C ALA A 673 -14.01 -17.06 -41.76
N ALA A 674 -14.15 -16.06 -40.90
CA ALA A 674 -14.95 -16.10 -39.70
C ALA A 674 -15.99 -14.97 -39.65
N LEU A 675 -17.21 -15.31 -39.25
CA LEU A 675 -18.21 -14.35 -38.80
C LEU A 675 -18.13 -14.27 -37.27
N LEU A 676 -17.81 -13.09 -36.74
CA LEU A 676 -17.55 -12.83 -35.33
C LEU A 676 -18.48 -11.73 -34.80
N ARG A 677 -19.31 -12.05 -33.81
CA ARG A 677 -20.10 -11.07 -33.04
C ARG A 677 -19.44 -10.82 -31.69
N LYS A 678 -18.97 -9.60 -31.47
CA LYS A 678 -18.34 -9.13 -30.24
C LYS A 678 -19.31 -8.31 -29.42
N TYR A 679 -19.39 -8.60 -28.12
CA TYR A 679 -20.03 -7.76 -27.12
C TYR A 679 -18.92 -7.18 -26.24
N THR A 680 -18.99 -5.89 -25.95
CA THR A 680 -18.16 -5.23 -24.93
C THR A 680 -19.08 -4.45 -24.00
N LEU A 681 -19.18 -4.87 -22.75
CA LEU A 681 -19.91 -4.18 -21.69
C LEU A 681 -18.93 -3.33 -20.88
N VAL A 682 -19.14 -2.01 -20.89
CA VAL A 682 -18.41 -1.05 -20.06
C VAL A 682 -19.25 -0.72 -18.83
N THR A 683 -18.68 -0.79 -17.63
CA THR A 683 -19.35 -0.45 -16.36
C THR A 683 -18.47 0.45 -15.49
N PRO A 684 -19.04 1.42 -14.76
CA PRO A 684 -18.29 2.26 -13.82
C PRO A 684 -17.94 1.50 -12.53
N SER A 685 -16.88 1.92 -11.83
CA SER A 685 -16.48 1.43 -10.51
C SER A 685 -15.71 2.49 -9.72
N GLY A 686 -15.82 2.48 -8.39
CA GLY A 686 -15.17 3.46 -7.51
C GLY A 686 -13.73 3.12 -7.17
N THR A 687 -13.35 1.85 -7.25
CA THR A 687 -11.97 1.36 -7.00
C THR A 687 -11.52 0.33 -8.04
N GLU A 688 -10.21 0.14 -8.16
CA GLU A 688 -9.64 -0.86 -9.06
C GLU A 688 -10.10 -2.29 -8.69
N GLY A 689 -10.23 -2.61 -7.40
CA GLY A 689 -10.71 -3.92 -6.94
C GLY A 689 -12.18 -4.18 -7.26
N GLU A 690 -13.06 -3.17 -7.08
CA GLU A 690 -14.45 -3.24 -7.54
C GLU A 690 -14.50 -3.49 -9.06
N ALA A 691 -13.63 -2.82 -9.82
CA ALA A 691 -13.56 -2.98 -11.26
C ALA A 691 -13.06 -4.38 -11.68
N GLN A 692 -12.02 -4.89 -11.03
CA GLN A 692 -11.45 -6.22 -11.29
C GLN A 692 -12.46 -7.34 -10.98
N LEU A 693 -13.37 -7.13 -10.02
CA LEU A 693 -14.40 -8.08 -9.59
C LEU A 693 -15.84 -7.64 -9.92
N ALA A 694 -16.05 -6.82 -10.95
CA ALA A 694 -17.36 -6.22 -11.26
C ALA A 694 -18.52 -7.24 -11.25
N ARG A 695 -19.48 -7.04 -10.32
CA ARG A 695 -20.61 -7.93 -9.97
C ARG A 695 -20.23 -9.29 -9.34
N GLY A 696 -19.14 -9.37 -8.57
CA GLY A 696 -18.71 -10.60 -7.88
C GLY A 696 -18.24 -11.71 -8.85
N ARG A 697 -17.76 -11.31 -10.04
CA ARG A 697 -17.26 -12.22 -11.09
C ARG A 697 -16.02 -11.61 -11.72
N PHE A 698 -15.02 -12.42 -12.02
CA PHE A 698 -13.80 -12.00 -12.73
C PHE A 698 -14.04 -11.75 -14.23
N LEU A 699 -15.10 -12.30 -14.81
CA LEU A 699 -15.45 -12.18 -16.22
C LEU A 699 -16.93 -12.51 -16.44
N ASP A 700 -17.60 -11.82 -17.37
CA ASP A 700 -18.97 -12.18 -17.76
C ASP A 700 -19.05 -13.10 -19.00
N LEU A 701 -18.73 -14.38 -18.82
CA LEU A 701 -18.91 -15.43 -19.84
C LEU A 701 -20.38 -15.60 -20.29
N LEU A 702 -21.35 -15.08 -19.54
CA LEU A 702 -22.77 -15.12 -19.87
C LEU A 702 -23.28 -13.79 -20.43
N LEU A 703 -22.40 -12.85 -20.81
CA LEU A 703 -22.79 -11.53 -21.32
C LEU A 703 -23.87 -11.57 -22.42
N PRO A 704 -23.80 -12.41 -23.47
CA PRO A 704 -24.84 -12.47 -24.51
C PRO A 704 -26.19 -13.00 -23.98
N TRP A 705 -26.17 -13.79 -22.91
CA TRP A 705 -27.36 -14.31 -22.25
C TRP A 705 -28.00 -13.25 -21.33
N HIS A 706 -27.19 -12.52 -20.56
CA HIS A 706 -27.67 -11.36 -19.79
C HIS A 706 -28.24 -10.27 -20.72
N VAL A 707 -27.53 -9.95 -21.80
CA VAL A 707 -27.99 -9.08 -22.91
C VAL A 707 -29.33 -9.55 -23.46
N ARG A 708 -29.49 -10.86 -23.75
CA ARG A 708 -30.75 -11.44 -24.26
C ARG A 708 -31.91 -11.39 -23.26
N ARG A 709 -31.63 -11.37 -21.95
CA ARG A 709 -32.63 -11.32 -20.87
C ARG A 709 -32.91 -9.91 -20.34
N GLY A 710 -32.07 -8.93 -20.63
CA GLY A 710 -32.09 -7.62 -19.97
C GLY A 710 -31.47 -7.61 -18.57
N GLU A 711 -30.71 -8.64 -18.19
CA GLU A 711 -30.00 -8.76 -16.89
C GLU A 711 -28.70 -7.94 -16.86
N LEU A 712 -28.79 -6.69 -17.35
CA LEU A 712 -27.68 -5.74 -17.44
C LEU A 712 -27.60 -4.84 -16.19
N PRO A 713 -26.45 -4.19 -15.93
CA PRO A 713 -26.28 -3.29 -14.78
C PRO A 713 -27.22 -2.07 -14.81
N ALA A 714 -27.34 -1.36 -13.69
CA ALA A 714 -28.10 -0.11 -13.63
C ALA A 714 -27.45 1.05 -14.42
N GLU A 715 -26.12 1.03 -14.57
CA GLU A 715 -25.37 1.94 -15.45
C GLU A 715 -24.36 1.14 -16.27
N TYR A 716 -24.38 1.31 -17.60
CA TYR A 716 -23.48 0.60 -18.52
C TYR A 716 -23.38 1.29 -19.88
N VAL A 717 -22.34 0.95 -20.65
CA VAL A 717 -22.30 1.12 -22.10
C VAL A 717 -22.07 -0.24 -22.74
N LEU A 718 -23.06 -0.75 -23.48
CA LEU A 718 -22.97 -1.98 -24.24
C LEU A 718 -22.62 -1.63 -25.68
N VAL A 719 -21.48 -2.10 -26.15
CA VAL A 719 -21.07 -2.04 -27.56
C VAL A 719 -21.22 -3.43 -28.16
N ARG A 720 -21.91 -3.56 -29.28
CA ARG A 720 -22.04 -4.80 -30.05
C ARG A 720 -21.44 -4.57 -31.44
N GLU A 721 -20.48 -5.39 -31.85
CA GLU A 721 -19.74 -5.23 -33.11
C GLU A 721 -19.75 -6.56 -33.88
N ASP A 722 -20.29 -6.56 -35.09
CA ASP A 722 -20.19 -7.71 -36.00
C ASP A 722 -18.99 -7.52 -36.93
N PHE A 723 -18.24 -8.61 -37.18
CA PHE A 723 -17.04 -8.62 -38.00
C PHE A 723 -17.02 -9.79 -38.98
N LEU A 724 -16.40 -9.55 -40.14
CA LEU A 724 -15.95 -10.59 -41.06
C LEU A 724 -14.42 -10.61 -41.04
N GLU A 725 -13.83 -11.67 -40.49
CA GLU A 725 -12.38 -11.84 -40.35
C GLU A 725 -11.86 -12.87 -41.37
N ALA A 726 -10.71 -12.59 -41.98
CA ALA A 726 -10.05 -13.52 -42.90
C ALA A 726 -8.61 -13.79 -42.42
N ARG A 727 -8.26 -15.08 -42.29
CA ARG A 727 -6.93 -15.54 -41.86
C ARG A 727 -6.23 -16.35 -42.94
N GLY A 728 -4.90 -16.31 -42.89
CA GLY A 728 -4.00 -17.10 -43.71
C GLY A 728 -2.99 -17.79 -42.80
N ARG A 729 -3.10 -19.12 -42.67
CA ARG A 729 -2.21 -19.92 -41.81
C ARG A 729 -1.29 -20.78 -42.69
N ALA A 730 0.01 -20.61 -42.54
CA ALA A 730 1.02 -21.47 -43.14
C ALA A 730 1.43 -22.54 -42.10
N ILE A 731 1.20 -23.81 -42.45
CA ILE A 731 1.36 -24.95 -41.54
C ILE A 731 2.46 -25.86 -42.12
N THR A 732 3.46 -26.21 -41.31
CA THR A 732 4.70 -26.89 -41.75
C THR A 732 4.87 -28.31 -41.19
N ASP A 733 3.81 -28.83 -40.55
CA ASP A 733 3.80 -30.00 -39.67
C ASP A 733 4.40 -31.29 -40.28
N ASP A 734 4.30 -31.50 -41.60
CA ASP A 734 4.81 -32.70 -42.28
C ASP A 734 6.34 -32.73 -42.50
N LEU A 735 7.08 -31.65 -42.19
CA LEU A 735 8.53 -31.54 -42.47
C LEU A 735 9.47 -31.77 -41.27
N THR A 736 8.97 -31.76 -40.03
CA THR A 736 9.82 -31.82 -38.82
C THR A 736 9.32 -32.85 -37.80
N GLY A 737 9.51 -34.13 -38.13
CA GLY A 737 8.98 -35.27 -37.36
C GLY A 737 9.36 -35.28 -35.87
N GLY A 738 8.43 -34.84 -35.02
CA GLY A 738 8.49 -34.99 -33.55
C GLY A 738 8.92 -33.75 -32.75
N ALA A 739 9.24 -32.63 -33.41
CA ALA A 739 9.46 -31.34 -32.73
C ALA A 739 8.27 -30.39 -32.99
N ALA A 740 8.05 -29.42 -32.09
CA ALA A 740 6.82 -28.62 -32.06
C ALA A 740 6.50 -27.91 -33.39
N PRO A 741 5.22 -27.87 -33.83
CA PRO A 741 4.82 -27.35 -35.13
C PRO A 741 5.10 -25.85 -35.27
N ALA A 742 6.06 -25.50 -36.13
CA ALA A 742 6.46 -24.13 -36.42
C ALA A 742 5.54 -23.49 -37.48
N GLY A 743 4.26 -23.32 -37.13
CA GLY A 743 3.27 -22.64 -37.96
C GLY A 743 3.42 -21.11 -37.90
N ALA A 744 3.28 -20.44 -39.05
CA ALA A 744 3.19 -18.99 -39.13
C ALA A 744 1.74 -18.58 -39.42
N GLU A 745 1.10 -17.92 -38.46
CA GLU A 745 -0.26 -17.42 -38.61
C GLU A 745 -0.28 -15.92 -38.90
N ALA A 746 -0.87 -15.53 -40.03
CA ALA A 746 -1.23 -14.16 -40.32
C ALA A 746 -2.74 -14.01 -40.22
N THR A 747 -3.21 -13.18 -39.28
CA THR A 747 -4.53 -12.57 -39.40
C THR A 747 -4.46 -11.61 -40.57
N LEU A 748 -4.79 -12.09 -41.78
CA LEU A 748 -4.66 -11.31 -43.01
C LEU A 748 -5.48 -10.03 -42.92
N SER A 749 -6.68 -10.08 -42.31
CA SER A 749 -7.55 -8.91 -42.18
C SER A 749 -8.82 -9.14 -41.33
N ARG A 750 -9.45 -8.04 -40.85
CA ARG A 750 -10.75 -8.04 -40.14
C ARG A 750 -11.58 -6.81 -40.56
N VAL A 751 -12.76 -7.03 -41.17
CA VAL A 751 -13.74 -5.96 -41.48
C VAL A 751 -14.81 -5.91 -40.40
N ARG A 752 -15.35 -4.72 -40.13
CA ARG A 752 -16.57 -4.52 -39.33
C ARG A 752 -17.78 -4.47 -40.26
N VAL A 753 -18.87 -5.14 -39.89
CA VAL A 753 -20.09 -5.28 -40.70
C VAL A 753 -21.25 -4.48 -40.11
N ALA A 754 -21.33 -4.41 -38.78
CA ALA A 754 -22.28 -3.57 -38.04
C ALA A 754 -21.69 -3.17 -36.69
N ARG A 755 -22.18 -2.07 -36.13
CA ARG A 755 -21.93 -1.70 -34.73
C ARG A 755 -23.17 -1.05 -34.12
N ASP A 756 -23.57 -1.54 -32.97
CA ASP A 756 -24.58 -0.92 -32.11
C ASP A 756 -23.92 -0.48 -30.80
N VAL A 757 -24.36 0.65 -30.25
CA VAL A 757 -23.96 1.14 -28.92
C VAL A 757 -25.22 1.53 -28.15
N VAL A 758 -25.34 1.04 -26.92
CA VAL A 758 -26.40 1.44 -25.98
C VAL A 758 -25.74 1.95 -24.70
N SER A 759 -26.10 3.15 -24.28
CA SER A 759 -25.59 3.81 -23.08
C SER A 759 -26.75 4.07 -22.12
N VAL A 760 -26.59 3.62 -20.88
CA VAL A 760 -27.54 3.82 -19.76
C VAL A 760 -26.75 4.41 -18.60
N ARG A 761 -27.05 5.66 -18.20
CA ARG A 761 -26.29 6.38 -17.16
C ARG A 761 -27.11 7.52 -16.57
N GLY A 762 -27.22 7.59 -15.24
CA GLY A 762 -27.94 8.64 -14.54
C GLY A 762 -29.43 8.73 -14.90
N GLY A 763 -30.05 7.61 -15.24
CA GLY A 763 -31.42 7.54 -15.77
C GLY A 763 -31.55 7.84 -17.27
N ARG A 764 -30.55 8.45 -17.90
CA ARG A 764 -30.55 8.74 -19.35
C ARG A 764 -30.22 7.49 -20.16
N VAL A 765 -30.89 7.33 -21.29
CA VAL A 765 -30.79 6.14 -22.16
C VAL A 765 -30.68 6.56 -23.62
N ARG A 766 -29.59 6.12 -24.27
CA ARG A 766 -29.22 6.50 -25.63
C ARG A 766 -28.82 5.27 -26.42
N ALA A 767 -29.32 5.16 -27.65
CA ALA A 767 -28.91 4.13 -28.60
C ALA A 767 -28.23 4.77 -29.81
N TYR A 768 -27.27 4.07 -30.40
CA TYR A 768 -26.60 4.45 -31.64
C TYR A 768 -26.41 3.20 -32.50
N ARG A 769 -26.68 3.32 -33.80
CA ARG A 769 -26.31 2.36 -34.83
C ARG A 769 -25.35 2.99 -35.80
N ASP A 770 -24.23 2.33 -36.01
CA ASP A 770 -23.32 2.58 -37.12
C ASP A 770 -23.96 1.97 -38.38
N THR A 771 -24.46 2.81 -39.29
CA THR A 771 -25.05 2.41 -40.57
C THR A 771 -24.04 2.45 -41.72
N SER A 772 -22.76 2.70 -41.44
CA SER A 772 -21.69 2.77 -42.43
C SER A 772 -21.40 1.39 -43.06
N VAL A 773 -22.16 1.06 -44.10
CA VAL A 773 -22.06 -0.23 -44.81
C VAL A 773 -20.72 -0.34 -45.54
N PHE A 774 -19.85 -1.22 -45.05
CA PHE A 774 -18.82 -1.97 -45.79
C PHE A 774 -18.37 -1.32 -47.12
N ASP A 775 -17.37 -0.44 -47.09
CA ASP A 775 -16.85 0.13 -48.33
C ASP A 775 -16.19 -0.94 -49.21
N ARG A 776 -16.76 -1.14 -50.40
CA ARG A 776 -16.26 -2.03 -51.45
C ARG A 776 -14.90 -1.62 -51.99
N ALA A 777 -14.51 -0.34 -51.91
CA ALA A 777 -13.19 0.12 -52.32
C ALA A 777 -12.13 -0.21 -51.26
N ALA A 778 -12.39 0.10 -49.98
CA ALA A 778 -11.59 -0.33 -48.84
C ALA A 778 -11.37 -1.85 -48.87
N PHE A 779 -12.43 -2.66 -49.01
CA PHE A 779 -12.31 -4.13 -49.10
C PHE A 779 -11.47 -4.62 -50.31
N ARG A 780 -11.44 -3.87 -51.42
CA ARG A 780 -10.60 -4.18 -52.59
C ARG A 780 -9.14 -3.74 -52.46
N ALA A 781 -8.85 -2.73 -51.66
CA ALA A 781 -7.48 -2.34 -51.29
C ALA A 781 -6.91 -3.29 -50.22
N PHE A 782 -7.73 -3.60 -49.22
CA PHE A 782 -7.56 -4.61 -48.17
C PHE A 782 -7.13 -5.98 -48.71
N LEU A 783 -7.77 -6.49 -49.77
CA LEU A 783 -7.37 -7.75 -50.43
C LEU A 783 -6.00 -7.69 -51.15
N LYS A 784 -5.34 -6.53 -51.19
CA LYS A 784 -4.03 -6.32 -51.83
C LYS A 784 -2.93 -5.87 -50.87
N ALA A 785 -3.25 -5.50 -49.63
CA ALA A 785 -2.33 -4.88 -48.69
C ALA A 785 -1.92 -5.83 -47.56
N VAL A 786 -1.15 -6.87 -47.90
CA VAL A 786 -0.61 -7.82 -46.91
C VAL A 786 0.61 -7.22 -46.22
N PHE A 787 0.48 -6.91 -44.93
CA PHE A 787 1.60 -6.47 -44.07
C PHE A 787 1.83 -7.45 -42.91
N VAL A 788 3.09 -7.79 -42.66
CA VAL A 788 3.50 -8.64 -41.53
C VAL A 788 3.62 -7.77 -40.28
N ARG A 789 2.79 -8.05 -39.26
CA ARG A 789 2.82 -7.36 -37.96
C ARG A 789 4.01 -7.88 -37.14
N ILE A 790 4.99 -7.02 -36.87
CA ILE A 790 6.13 -7.34 -35.99
C ILE A 790 5.84 -6.76 -34.60
N PRO A 791 5.86 -7.54 -33.50
CA PRO A 791 5.31 -7.15 -32.19
C PRO A 791 6.12 -6.09 -31.40
N LEU A 792 6.93 -5.28 -32.09
CA LEU A 792 7.69 -4.15 -31.52
C LEU A 792 7.12 -2.79 -31.94
N VAL A 793 6.41 -2.75 -33.07
CA VAL A 793 5.86 -1.52 -33.68
C VAL A 793 4.51 -1.84 -34.33
N ASP A 794 3.46 -1.19 -33.87
CA ASP A 794 2.13 -1.22 -34.45
C ASP A 794 1.78 0.18 -34.96
N LEU A 795 1.53 0.30 -36.27
CA LEU A 795 1.18 1.58 -36.92
C LEU A 795 -0.18 1.44 -37.58
N GLY A 796 -1.19 2.04 -36.98
CA GLY A 796 -2.54 2.14 -37.53
C GLY A 796 -2.83 3.54 -38.07
N SER A 797 -3.49 3.57 -39.22
CA SER A 797 -4.24 4.75 -39.68
C SER A 797 -5.55 4.28 -40.28
N ARG A 798 -6.63 5.00 -39.99
CA ARG A 798 -8.00 4.67 -40.35
C ARG A 798 -8.73 5.97 -40.66
N TRP A 799 -9.23 6.12 -41.87
CA TRP A 799 -10.03 7.27 -42.27
C TRP A 799 -11.27 6.79 -43.01
N GLY A 800 -12.31 7.62 -43.02
CA GLY A 800 -13.56 7.35 -43.72
C GLY A 800 -14.72 8.16 -43.16
N GLU A 801 -15.90 7.87 -43.68
CA GLU A 801 -17.17 8.46 -43.25
C GLU A 801 -17.91 7.40 -42.42
N ARG A 802 -18.50 7.79 -41.28
CA ARG A 802 -19.45 6.96 -40.52
C ARG A 802 -20.81 7.63 -40.50
N ASP A 803 -21.73 7.13 -41.30
CA ASP A 803 -23.15 7.38 -41.11
C ASP A 803 -23.68 6.49 -39.98
N GLY A 804 -24.64 7.02 -39.22
CA GLY A 804 -25.35 6.29 -38.18
C GLY A 804 -26.66 6.94 -37.79
N ASP A 805 -27.48 6.18 -37.08
CA ASP A 805 -28.71 6.65 -36.47
C ASP A 805 -28.54 6.66 -34.94
N TYR A 806 -29.06 7.69 -34.28
CA TYR A 806 -28.94 7.91 -32.85
C TYR A 806 -30.31 8.22 -32.25
N TRP A 807 -30.70 7.51 -31.19
CA TRP A 807 -31.99 7.69 -30.52
C TRP A 807 -31.81 8.15 -29.08
N VAL A 808 -32.59 9.16 -28.67
CA VAL A 808 -32.71 9.61 -27.28
C VAL A 808 -34.00 9.06 -26.69
N LEU A 809 -33.90 8.20 -25.68
CA LEU A 809 -35.05 7.54 -25.06
C LEU A 809 -35.50 8.24 -23.76
N ASP A 810 -34.87 9.37 -23.39
CA ASP A 810 -35.06 10.03 -22.10
C ASP A 810 -36.55 10.38 -21.85
N GLU A 811 -37.22 11.10 -22.77
CA GLU A 811 -38.67 11.40 -22.69
C GLU A 811 -39.55 10.15 -22.92
N ALA A 812 -39.13 9.24 -23.82
CA ALA A 812 -39.84 8.00 -24.13
C ALA A 812 -39.99 7.08 -22.90
N LEU A 813 -39.00 7.09 -22.00
CA LEU A 813 -38.99 6.31 -20.77
C LEU A 813 -39.81 6.93 -19.63
N GLU A 814 -40.09 8.23 -19.70
CA GLU A 814 -41.02 8.91 -18.79
C GLU A 814 -42.48 8.78 -19.27
N THR A 815 -42.71 8.93 -20.58
CA THR A 815 -44.06 8.96 -21.19
C THR A 815 -44.61 7.58 -21.55
N ALA A 816 -43.77 6.66 -22.05
CA ALA A 816 -44.16 5.34 -22.54
C ALA A 816 -43.19 4.21 -22.06
N PRO A 817 -42.91 4.09 -20.75
CA PRO A 817 -41.83 3.25 -20.20
C PRO A 817 -41.81 1.80 -20.67
N GLU A 818 -42.96 1.15 -20.79
CA GLU A 818 -43.01 -0.27 -21.22
C GLU A 818 -42.66 -0.42 -22.72
N ALA A 819 -43.16 0.46 -23.58
CA ALA A 819 -42.87 0.46 -25.01
C ALA A 819 -41.39 0.81 -25.26
N ALA A 820 -40.87 1.85 -24.60
CA ALA A 820 -39.48 2.26 -24.71
C ALA A 820 -38.51 1.16 -24.21
N ARG A 821 -38.81 0.50 -23.10
CA ARG A 821 -38.02 -0.65 -22.61
C ARG A 821 -38.10 -1.86 -23.54
N ALA A 822 -39.27 -2.17 -24.09
CA ALA A 822 -39.43 -3.28 -25.05
C ALA A 822 -38.66 -3.02 -26.35
N ALA A 823 -38.74 -1.80 -26.90
CA ALA A 823 -38.00 -1.37 -28.07
C ALA A 823 -36.48 -1.42 -27.87
N LEU A 824 -35.99 -0.90 -26.73
CA LEU A 824 -34.58 -0.97 -26.36
C LEU A 824 -34.10 -2.42 -26.18
N ALA A 825 -34.88 -3.25 -25.49
CA ALA A 825 -34.54 -4.66 -25.28
C ALA A 825 -34.49 -5.44 -26.60
N ASP A 826 -35.35 -5.13 -27.57
CA ASP A 826 -35.21 -5.74 -28.90
C ASP A 826 -33.99 -5.22 -29.65
N PHE A 827 -33.75 -3.90 -29.72
CA PHE A 827 -32.55 -3.33 -30.36
C PHE A 827 -31.25 -3.99 -29.85
N VAL A 828 -31.11 -4.07 -28.52
CA VAL A 828 -30.02 -4.74 -27.80
C VAL A 828 -29.87 -6.22 -28.20
N ARG A 829 -30.99 -6.93 -28.38
CA ARG A 829 -31.07 -8.37 -28.69
C ARG A 829 -30.86 -8.71 -30.17
N THR A 830 -31.50 -7.98 -31.08
CA THR A 830 -31.67 -8.34 -32.50
C THR A 830 -30.83 -7.47 -33.42
N GLY A 831 -30.77 -6.16 -33.14
CA GLY A 831 -30.38 -5.17 -34.15
C GLY A 831 -31.54 -4.63 -34.97
N ASP A 832 -32.78 -4.77 -34.52
CA ASP A 832 -33.89 -4.02 -35.09
C ASP A 832 -33.97 -2.62 -34.47
N ALA A 833 -34.09 -1.59 -35.30
CA ALA A 833 -34.28 -0.21 -34.85
C ALA A 833 -35.73 0.27 -35.02
N ARG A 834 -36.58 -0.47 -35.74
CA ARG A 834 -37.96 -0.08 -36.04
C ARG A 834 -38.82 0.08 -34.78
N GLY A 835 -38.44 -0.58 -33.69
CA GLY A 835 -39.04 -0.36 -32.37
C GLY A 835 -38.67 0.98 -31.75
N LEU A 836 -37.42 1.45 -31.93
CA LEU A 836 -36.95 2.75 -31.43
C LEU A 836 -37.51 3.91 -32.27
N ASP A 837 -37.53 3.75 -33.60
CA ASP A 837 -38.12 4.70 -34.55
C ASP A 837 -39.60 5.01 -34.26
N ALA A 838 -40.29 4.15 -33.51
CA ALA A 838 -41.69 4.29 -33.13
C ALA A 838 -41.94 4.92 -31.74
N VAL A 839 -40.89 5.18 -30.95
CA VAL A 839 -41.00 5.67 -29.55
C VAL A 839 -40.02 6.77 -29.16
N ALA A 840 -38.94 7.01 -29.92
CA ALA A 840 -37.83 7.87 -29.50
C ALA A 840 -37.32 8.74 -30.64
N ASP A 841 -36.89 9.96 -30.32
CA ASP A 841 -36.37 10.92 -31.29
C ASP A 841 -35.11 10.38 -31.96
N ARG A 842 -35.18 10.23 -33.28
CA ARG A 842 -34.09 9.77 -34.14
C ARG A 842 -33.37 10.96 -34.74
N LEU A 843 -32.06 11.02 -34.51
CA LEU A 843 -31.13 11.93 -35.17
C LEU A 843 -30.20 11.12 -36.07
N ALA A 844 -30.02 11.55 -37.31
CA ALA A 844 -29.00 11.02 -38.19
C ALA A 844 -27.65 11.67 -37.83
N VAL A 845 -26.58 10.87 -37.78
CA VAL A 845 -25.24 11.29 -37.40
C VAL A 845 -24.27 10.89 -38.49
N ALA A 846 -23.64 11.86 -39.15
CA ALA A 846 -22.55 11.62 -40.11
C ALA A 846 -21.23 12.12 -39.50
N ASN A 847 -20.21 11.27 -39.48
CA ASN A 847 -18.92 11.55 -38.85
C ASN A 847 -17.76 11.27 -39.83
N ASP A 848 -17.19 12.32 -40.40
CA ASP A 848 -15.99 12.21 -41.24
C ASP A 848 -14.79 12.10 -40.30
N PHE A 849 -14.16 10.93 -40.23
CA PHE A 849 -13.09 10.67 -39.26
C PHE A 849 -11.73 10.42 -39.94
N ALA A 850 -10.68 10.91 -39.28
CA ALA A 850 -9.30 10.57 -39.55
C ALA A 850 -8.61 10.22 -38.23
N TYR A 851 -8.26 8.95 -38.06
CA TYR A 851 -7.64 8.39 -36.86
C TYR A 851 -6.27 7.79 -37.19
N ARG A 852 -5.31 7.97 -36.27
CA ARG A 852 -3.98 7.36 -36.32
C ARG A 852 -3.58 6.92 -34.91
N ASP A 853 -3.06 5.70 -34.82
CA ASP A 853 -2.51 5.07 -33.62
C ASP A 853 -1.10 4.51 -33.89
N ASP A 854 -0.09 5.12 -33.27
CA ASP A 854 1.32 4.68 -33.30
C ASP A 854 1.68 4.06 -31.92
N ARG A 855 1.88 2.74 -31.82
CA ARG A 855 2.39 2.07 -30.61
C ARG A 855 3.77 1.47 -30.86
N VAL A 856 4.73 1.81 -30.00
CA VAL A 856 6.11 1.29 -30.02
C VAL A 856 6.46 0.79 -28.63
N GLY A 857 6.99 -0.42 -28.50
CA GLY A 857 7.30 -0.98 -27.19
C GLY A 857 8.20 -2.22 -27.20
N LEU A 858 8.74 -2.52 -26.02
CA LEU A 858 9.57 -3.69 -25.75
C LEU A 858 8.90 -4.54 -24.67
N ILE A 859 8.22 -5.61 -25.09
CA ILE A 859 7.80 -6.73 -24.22
C ILE A 859 6.86 -6.26 -23.06
N ASP A 860 6.14 -5.16 -23.31
CA ASP A 860 5.31 -4.38 -22.37
C ASP A 860 6.02 -3.81 -21.13
N LEU A 861 7.32 -4.09 -20.94
CA LEU A 861 8.17 -3.46 -19.90
C LEU A 861 8.36 -1.95 -20.12
N VAL A 862 8.41 -1.54 -21.38
CA VAL A 862 8.36 -0.12 -21.79
C VAL A 862 7.51 -0.05 -23.06
N TRP A 863 6.46 0.76 -23.07
CA TRP A 863 5.72 1.07 -24.29
C TRP A 863 5.25 2.52 -24.32
N HIS A 864 5.15 3.05 -25.53
CA HIS A 864 4.53 4.33 -25.80
C HIS A 864 3.51 4.15 -26.91
N GLU A 865 2.27 4.53 -26.62
CA GLU A 865 1.17 4.64 -27.56
C GLU A 865 0.87 6.13 -27.73
N SER A 866 0.73 6.61 -28.96
CA SER A 866 0.23 7.95 -29.21
C SER A 866 -0.69 7.95 -30.42
N GLY A 867 -1.61 8.91 -30.48
CA GLY A 867 -2.59 8.95 -31.53
C GLY A 867 -3.23 10.30 -31.72
N ALA A 868 -3.80 10.47 -32.90
CA ALA A 868 -4.58 11.65 -33.27
C ALA A 868 -5.90 11.17 -33.90
N ALA A 869 -7.00 11.79 -33.47
CA ALA A 869 -8.33 11.62 -34.03
C ALA A 869 -8.84 13.01 -34.42
N ARG A 870 -9.27 13.19 -35.67
CA ARG A 870 -10.18 14.27 -36.05
C ARG A 870 -11.50 13.65 -36.46
N GLU A 871 -12.60 14.15 -35.92
CA GLU A 871 -13.96 13.68 -36.21
C GLU A 871 -14.84 14.91 -36.47
N LEU A 872 -15.32 15.07 -37.71
CA LEU A 872 -16.27 16.11 -38.11
C LEU A 872 -17.68 15.54 -38.02
N VAL A 873 -18.34 15.75 -36.90
CA VAL A 873 -19.64 15.17 -36.54
C VAL A 873 -20.76 16.13 -36.91
N ARG A 874 -21.57 15.78 -37.91
CA ARG A 874 -22.83 16.42 -38.28
C ARG A 874 -23.98 15.63 -37.65
N VAL A 875 -24.91 16.31 -37.00
CA VAL A 875 -26.12 15.72 -36.42
C VAL A 875 -27.33 16.41 -37.05
N SER A 876 -28.21 15.67 -37.71
CA SER A 876 -29.39 16.19 -38.40
C SER A 876 -30.66 15.47 -37.96
N ASP A 877 -31.77 16.19 -37.96
CA ASP A 877 -33.10 15.61 -37.85
C ASP A 877 -33.57 15.16 -39.25
N PRO A 878 -33.76 13.85 -39.50
CA PRO A 878 -34.17 13.33 -40.80
C PRO A 878 -35.64 13.64 -41.16
N LEU A 879 -36.46 14.06 -40.20
CA LEU A 879 -37.86 14.46 -40.41
C LEU A 879 -37.98 15.96 -40.72
N ALA A 880 -37.12 16.80 -40.13
CA ALA A 880 -37.12 18.25 -40.38
C ALA A 880 -36.67 18.63 -41.81
N GLY A 881 -35.85 17.80 -42.46
CA GLY A 881 -35.37 18.03 -43.84
C GLY A 881 -34.48 19.28 -44.01
N GLY A 882 -33.98 19.85 -42.90
CA GLY A 882 -33.16 21.06 -42.86
C GLY A 882 -31.65 20.80 -42.89
N PRO A 883 -30.82 21.84 -42.65
CA PRO A 883 -29.40 21.65 -42.35
C PRO A 883 -29.20 20.86 -41.04
N PRO A 884 -27.98 20.38 -40.75
CA PRO A 884 -27.67 19.75 -39.47
C PRO A 884 -28.05 20.64 -38.28
N VAL A 885 -28.75 20.06 -37.30
CA VAL A 885 -29.11 20.68 -36.02
C VAL A 885 -27.86 21.01 -35.19
N ALA A 886 -26.77 20.26 -35.42
CA ALA A 886 -25.45 20.58 -34.90
C ALA A 886 -24.35 20.10 -35.86
N THR A 887 -23.22 20.82 -35.93
CA THR A 887 -21.98 20.30 -36.50
C THR A 887 -20.80 20.67 -35.61
N PHE A 888 -19.92 19.70 -35.34
CA PHE A 888 -18.74 19.84 -34.48
C PHE A 888 -17.50 19.29 -35.18
N ASP A 889 -16.41 20.05 -35.22
CA ASP A 889 -15.08 19.54 -35.53
C ASP A 889 -14.37 19.23 -34.20
N GLN A 890 -14.16 17.93 -33.93
CA GLN A 890 -13.43 17.46 -32.76
C GLN A 890 -12.04 16.98 -33.16
N LEU A 891 -11.01 17.69 -32.70
CA LEU A 891 -9.63 17.21 -32.71
C LEU A 891 -9.28 16.64 -31.33
N ARG A 892 -8.71 15.44 -31.29
CA ARG A 892 -8.15 14.83 -30.08
C ARG A 892 -6.77 14.26 -30.39
N VAL A 893 -5.75 14.71 -29.66
CA VAL A 893 -4.39 14.15 -29.69
C VAL A 893 -4.10 13.58 -28.31
N PHE A 894 -3.56 12.37 -28.24
CA PHE A 894 -3.25 11.72 -26.98
C PHE A 894 -1.91 10.98 -27.03
N GLY A 895 -1.35 10.76 -25.85
CA GLY A 895 -0.21 9.90 -25.64
C GLY A 895 -0.35 9.15 -24.31
N GLN A 896 0.08 7.90 -24.31
CA GLN A 896 0.22 7.08 -23.13
C GLN A 896 1.64 6.49 -23.12
N GLY A 897 2.41 6.79 -22.09
CA GLY A 897 3.67 6.13 -21.78
C GLY A 897 3.47 5.18 -20.62
N HIS A 898 4.04 3.99 -20.70
CA HIS A 898 4.13 3.08 -19.58
C HIS A 898 5.55 2.53 -19.51
N TRP A 899 6.09 2.44 -18.30
CA TRP A 899 7.12 1.47 -18.03
C TRP A 899 6.80 0.71 -16.75
N SER A 900 7.26 -0.54 -16.67
CA SER A 900 7.27 -1.31 -15.44
C SER A 900 8.48 -2.24 -15.38
N PHE A 901 9.06 -2.31 -14.19
CA PHE A 901 10.16 -3.22 -13.88
C PHE A 901 10.12 -3.53 -12.39
N LEU A 902 9.90 -4.80 -12.02
CA LEU A 902 9.88 -5.24 -10.61
C LEU A 902 8.96 -4.36 -9.73
N ASP A 903 7.65 -4.36 -9.97
CA ASP A 903 6.61 -3.57 -9.27
C ASP A 903 6.74 -2.03 -9.29
N PHE A 904 7.92 -1.46 -9.54
CA PHE A 904 8.02 -0.09 -10.02
C PHE A 904 7.27 -0.02 -11.35
N ALA A 905 6.34 0.93 -11.45
CA ALA A 905 5.67 1.26 -12.69
C ALA A 905 5.25 2.72 -12.66
N GLU A 906 5.44 3.41 -13.78
CA GLU A 906 4.83 4.70 -14.06
C GLU A 906 3.95 4.53 -15.29
N THR A 907 2.72 5.03 -15.22
CA THR A 907 1.82 5.14 -16.37
C THR A 907 1.42 6.59 -16.53
N HIS A 908 2.02 7.25 -17.52
CA HIS A 908 1.71 8.62 -17.91
C HIS A 908 0.68 8.59 -19.02
N HIS A 909 -0.42 9.31 -18.88
CA HIS A 909 -1.41 9.50 -19.92
C HIS A 909 -1.71 10.99 -20.06
N TRP A 910 -1.66 11.49 -21.29
CA TRP A 910 -2.15 12.82 -21.64
C TRP A 910 -3.11 12.75 -22.82
N ALA A 911 -4.11 13.63 -22.80
CA ALA A 911 -5.02 13.83 -23.91
C ALA A 911 -5.36 15.32 -24.04
N VAL A 912 -5.04 15.90 -25.18
CA VAL A 912 -5.56 17.19 -25.63
C VAL A 912 -6.79 16.92 -26.48
N SER A 913 -7.88 17.63 -26.23
CA SER A 913 -9.05 17.65 -27.10
C SER A 913 -9.56 19.07 -27.30
N ALA A 914 -9.75 19.46 -28.55
CA ALA A 914 -10.45 20.67 -28.95
C ALA A 914 -11.78 20.28 -29.60
N VAL A 915 -12.86 20.95 -29.22
CA VAL A 915 -14.18 20.82 -29.88
C VAL A 915 -14.62 22.21 -30.31
N ALA A 916 -14.77 22.41 -31.62
CA ALA A 916 -15.29 23.63 -32.22
C ALA A 916 -16.67 23.34 -32.85
N PRO A 917 -17.75 23.98 -32.39
CA PRO A 917 -18.99 24.01 -33.18
C PRO A 917 -18.73 24.80 -34.47
N THR A 918 -19.20 24.31 -35.61
CA THR A 918 -18.94 24.93 -36.92
C THR A 918 -20.13 25.70 -37.47
N ASP A 919 -21.19 25.87 -36.68
CA ASP A 919 -22.44 26.54 -37.06
C ASP A 919 -22.87 27.53 -35.96
N GLU A 920 -23.21 28.75 -36.37
CA GLU A 920 -23.59 29.85 -35.46
C GLU A 920 -24.95 29.62 -34.77
N THR A 921 -25.80 28.73 -35.30
CA THR A 921 -27.17 28.52 -34.80
C THR A 921 -27.23 28.03 -33.35
N LEU A 922 -26.24 27.24 -32.91
CA LEU A 922 -26.09 26.76 -31.53
C LEU A 922 -25.80 27.88 -30.50
N ALA A 923 -25.46 29.10 -30.93
CA ALA A 923 -25.15 30.21 -30.02
C ALA A 923 -26.36 30.83 -29.31
N ARG A 924 -27.60 30.42 -29.65
CA ARG A 924 -28.82 31.12 -29.22
C ARG A 924 -29.29 30.80 -27.80
N ASP A 925 -28.97 29.63 -27.27
CA ASP A 925 -29.50 29.17 -25.96
C ASP A 925 -28.57 29.50 -24.77
N GLY A 926 -27.59 30.39 -24.96
CA GLY A 926 -26.75 30.98 -23.90
C GLY A 926 -25.64 30.07 -23.35
N GLU A 927 -25.80 28.75 -23.37
CA GLU A 927 -24.75 27.80 -22.99
C GLU A 927 -24.11 27.11 -24.21
N ALA A 928 -22.84 27.44 -24.46
CA ALA A 928 -21.85 26.65 -25.22
C ALA A 928 -21.90 26.63 -26.77
N ALA A 929 -21.74 27.80 -27.41
CA ALA A 929 -21.18 27.90 -28.77
C ALA A 929 -19.68 28.27 -28.81
N THR A 930 -18.99 28.14 -27.68
CA THR A 930 -17.57 28.47 -27.54
C THR A 930 -16.65 27.28 -27.87
N PRO A 931 -15.53 27.47 -28.61
CA PRO A 931 -14.57 26.40 -28.81
C PRO A 931 -13.96 25.96 -27.47
N ARG A 932 -14.09 24.68 -27.14
CA ARG A 932 -13.62 24.13 -25.86
C ARG A 932 -12.31 23.38 -26.06
N PHE A 933 -11.25 23.86 -25.43
CA PHE A 933 -9.98 23.14 -25.31
C PHE A 933 -9.92 22.47 -23.95
N ALA A 934 -9.64 21.17 -23.91
CA ALA A 934 -9.43 20.40 -22.70
C ALA A 934 -8.12 19.63 -22.78
N LEU A 935 -7.20 19.91 -21.86
CA LEU A 935 -6.02 19.10 -21.59
C LEU A 935 -6.30 18.22 -20.37
N ARG A 936 -6.10 16.91 -20.52
CA ARG A 936 -6.04 15.95 -19.43
C ARG A 936 -4.62 15.45 -19.27
N TYR A 937 -4.15 15.38 -18.05
CA TYR A 937 -2.94 14.68 -17.64
C TYR A 937 -3.26 13.75 -16.47
N ALA A 938 -2.78 12.52 -16.53
CA ALA A 938 -2.91 11.52 -15.48
C ALA A 938 -1.57 10.76 -15.36
N GLU A 939 -1.09 10.57 -14.15
CA GLU A 939 0.19 9.92 -13.86
C GLU A 939 0.00 9.01 -12.65
N ASN A 940 0.15 7.71 -12.88
CA ASN A 940 0.04 6.65 -11.88
C ASN A 940 1.45 6.09 -11.65
N ASP A 941 2.06 6.43 -10.52
CA ASP A 941 3.43 6.10 -10.13
C ASP A 941 3.41 5.29 -8.84
N ARG A 942 4.05 4.12 -8.86
CA ARG A 942 4.03 3.15 -7.74
C ARG A 942 5.16 3.33 -6.72
N ASN A 943 6.09 4.23 -6.94
CA ASN A 943 7.22 4.50 -6.04
C ASN A 943 7.60 6.00 -6.05
N THR A 944 6.63 6.88 -5.80
CA THR A 944 6.90 8.30 -5.69
C THR A 944 7.79 8.60 -4.49
N THR A 945 8.89 9.33 -4.69
CA THR A 945 9.69 9.87 -3.57
C THR A 945 9.16 11.22 -3.12
N SER A 946 9.58 11.68 -1.93
CA SER A 946 9.34 13.05 -1.48
C SER A 946 9.87 14.10 -2.46
N ARG A 947 10.85 13.74 -3.31
CA ARG A 947 11.37 14.62 -4.33
C ARG A 947 10.41 14.74 -5.51
N GLU A 948 9.96 13.65 -6.12
CA GLU A 948 8.97 13.76 -7.20
C GLU A 948 7.67 14.39 -6.68
N LEU A 949 7.18 14.00 -5.50
CA LEU A 949 5.94 14.54 -4.93
C LEU A 949 5.99 16.06 -4.74
N GLY A 950 7.12 16.60 -4.30
CA GLY A 950 7.32 18.04 -4.12
C GLY A 950 7.71 18.75 -5.42
N ASP A 951 8.88 18.40 -5.97
CA ASP A 951 9.56 19.09 -7.08
C ASP A 951 8.78 18.96 -8.41
N ALA A 952 7.97 17.90 -8.59
CA ALA A 952 7.20 17.65 -9.81
C ALA A 952 5.68 17.73 -9.58
N TYR A 953 5.08 16.79 -8.85
CA TYR A 953 3.61 16.64 -8.78
C TYR A 953 2.91 17.85 -8.15
N ILE A 954 3.32 18.25 -6.95
CA ILE A 954 2.73 19.40 -6.24
C ILE A 954 3.09 20.72 -6.91
N ALA A 955 4.31 20.85 -7.45
CA ALA A 955 4.71 22.02 -8.24
C ALA A 955 3.83 22.19 -9.49
N PHE A 956 3.61 21.12 -10.26
CA PHE A 956 2.76 21.11 -11.46
C PHE A 956 1.30 21.46 -11.11
N ALA A 957 0.72 20.80 -10.10
CA ALA A 957 -0.65 21.05 -9.67
C ALA A 957 -0.87 22.51 -9.19
N ASN A 958 0.10 23.09 -8.46
CA ASN A 958 0.04 24.49 -8.03
C ASN A 958 0.17 25.47 -9.22
N GLY A 959 1.12 25.23 -10.13
CA GLY A 959 1.33 26.07 -11.31
C GLY A 959 0.12 26.08 -12.24
N VAL A 960 -0.47 24.91 -12.51
CA VAL A 960 -1.71 24.80 -13.30
C VAL A 960 -2.88 25.50 -12.60
N ALA A 961 -2.94 25.49 -11.26
CA ALA A 961 -3.93 26.21 -10.49
C ALA A 961 -3.65 27.72 -10.30
N GLY A 962 -2.72 28.30 -11.08
CA GLY A 962 -2.41 29.73 -11.10
C GLY A 962 -1.80 30.25 -9.79
N ALA A 963 -1.10 29.39 -9.05
CA ALA A 963 -0.53 29.72 -7.74
C ALA A 963 1.00 29.83 -7.80
N GLY A 964 1.56 30.79 -7.05
CA GLY A 964 3.00 31.08 -7.01
C GLY A 964 3.39 32.47 -7.52
N ARG A 965 2.44 33.40 -7.65
CA ARG A 965 2.72 34.83 -7.90
C ARG A 965 2.59 35.60 -6.58
N ASP A 966 3.70 36.07 -6.03
CA ASP A 966 3.70 36.83 -4.77
C ASP A 966 3.06 38.22 -4.90
N ASP A 967 3.12 38.82 -6.10
CA ASP A 967 2.55 40.15 -6.41
C ASP A 967 1.01 40.15 -6.50
N ASP A 968 0.39 39.02 -6.88
CA ASP A 968 -1.06 38.94 -7.15
C ASP A 968 -1.92 38.74 -5.87
N GLY A 969 -1.31 38.75 -4.68
CA GLY A 969 -2.02 38.75 -3.40
C GLY A 969 -2.39 37.36 -2.83
N PRO A 970 -3.08 37.31 -1.67
CA PRO A 970 -3.22 36.09 -0.87
C PRO A 970 -4.05 34.98 -1.54
N GLU A 971 -4.91 35.31 -2.50
CA GLU A 971 -5.63 34.37 -3.36
C GLU A 971 -4.71 33.53 -4.28
N HIS A 972 -3.52 34.04 -4.65
CA HIS A 972 -2.56 33.37 -5.54
C HIS A 972 -1.51 32.51 -4.82
N ARG A 973 -1.70 32.27 -3.52
CA ARG A 973 -0.90 31.29 -2.74
C ARG A 973 -1.12 29.85 -3.23
N ALA A 974 -0.12 29.00 -3.02
CA ALA A 974 -0.16 27.56 -3.31
C ALA A 974 -1.46 26.92 -2.82
N LYS A 975 -2.22 26.29 -3.74
CA LYS A 975 -3.47 25.59 -3.41
C LYS A 975 -3.17 24.31 -2.62
N ILE A 976 -2.04 23.67 -2.93
CA ILE A 976 -1.44 22.57 -2.17
C ILE A 976 -0.16 23.09 -1.52
N ALA A 977 -0.29 23.68 -0.34
CA ALA A 977 0.83 23.97 0.55
C ALA A 977 1.16 22.70 1.35
N PHE A 978 2.13 21.93 0.85
CA PHE A 978 2.61 20.69 1.47
C PHE A 978 4.04 20.39 1.03
N THR A 979 4.93 20.06 1.97
CA THR A 979 6.37 19.88 1.72
C THR A 979 6.80 18.44 2.06
N PRO A 980 6.72 17.48 1.12
CA PRO A 980 6.81 16.04 1.41
C PRO A 980 8.01 15.57 2.23
N ARG A 981 9.21 16.15 2.00
CA ARG A 981 10.45 15.80 2.72
C ARG A 981 10.37 16.09 4.23
N LEU A 982 9.50 16.99 4.67
CA LEU A 982 9.26 17.22 6.11
C LEU A 982 8.37 16.13 6.73
N HIS A 983 7.48 15.52 5.93
CA HIS A 983 6.45 14.59 6.41
C HIS A 983 6.83 13.12 6.28
N SER A 984 7.90 12.76 5.55
CA SER A 984 8.37 11.37 5.40
C SER A 984 9.51 11.02 6.38
N THR A 985 9.60 9.75 6.80
CA THR A 985 10.75 9.21 7.55
C THR A 985 11.81 8.59 6.64
N ASN A 986 11.45 8.17 5.41
CA ASN A 986 12.29 7.41 4.50
C ASN A 986 12.34 7.96 3.06
N ASP A 987 11.78 9.17 2.86
CA ASP A 987 11.60 9.86 1.58
C ASP A 987 10.83 9.09 0.49
N VAL A 988 10.08 8.05 0.87
CA VAL A 988 9.13 7.32 0.01
C VAL A 988 7.70 7.71 0.36
N TRP A 989 6.80 7.71 -0.64
CA TRP A 989 5.35 7.86 -0.50
C TRP A 989 4.57 6.67 -1.06
N GLY A 990 5.19 5.82 -1.87
CA GLY A 990 4.58 4.63 -2.47
C GLY A 990 3.76 4.99 -3.71
N HIS A 991 2.50 4.56 -3.76
CA HIS A 991 1.61 4.80 -4.90
C HIS A 991 0.97 6.19 -4.84
N VAL A 992 1.26 7.03 -5.85
CA VAL A 992 0.57 8.30 -6.10
C VAL A 992 -0.16 8.23 -7.44
N LEU A 993 -1.39 8.73 -7.46
CA LEU A 993 -2.16 9.00 -8.65
C LEU A 993 -2.38 10.52 -8.74
N ALA A 994 -1.67 11.18 -9.66
CA ALA A 994 -1.88 12.58 -9.98
C ALA A 994 -2.80 12.70 -11.19
N THR A 995 -3.84 13.52 -11.09
CA THR A 995 -4.77 13.81 -12.19
C THR A 995 -5.01 15.31 -12.29
N VAL A 996 -4.93 15.84 -13.50
CA VAL A 996 -5.02 17.28 -13.80
C VAL A 996 -5.88 17.46 -15.06
N ASP A 997 -7.07 18.01 -14.86
CA ASP A 997 -8.02 18.41 -15.90
C ASP A 997 -7.98 19.93 -16.06
N VAL A 998 -7.54 20.42 -17.23
CA VAL A 998 -7.57 21.85 -17.60
C VAL A 998 -8.56 22.05 -18.71
N GLY A 999 -9.70 22.67 -18.40
CA GLY A 999 -10.68 23.13 -19.39
C GLY A 999 -10.54 24.63 -19.63
N LEU A 1000 -10.44 25.02 -20.90
CA LEU A 1000 -10.54 26.40 -21.37
C LEU A 1000 -11.85 26.56 -22.15
N ASP A 1001 -12.63 27.58 -21.79
CA ASP A 1001 -13.73 28.04 -22.63
C ASP A 1001 -13.22 28.87 -23.82
N GLY A 1002 -14.13 29.17 -24.74
CA GLY A 1002 -13.80 29.88 -25.98
C GLY A 1002 -13.25 31.28 -25.77
N SER A 1003 -13.67 32.01 -24.73
CA SER A 1003 -13.10 33.34 -24.46
C SER A 1003 -11.62 33.25 -24.05
N ALA A 1004 -11.24 32.18 -23.33
CA ALA A 1004 -9.85 31.89 -23.03
C ALA A 1004 -9.07 31.38 -24.25
N VAL A 1005 -9.69 30.57 -25.13
CA VAL A 1005 -9.09 30.13 -26.39
C VAL A 1005 -8.88 31.29 -27.36
N ASP A 1006 -9.87 32.15 -27.55
CA ASP A 1006 -9.79 33.35 -28.40
C ASP A 1006 -8.72 34.32 -27.87
N ALA A 1007 -8.62 34.50 -26.55
CA ALA A 1007 -7.56 35.28 -25.93
C ALA A 1007 -6.16 34.68 -26.19
N LEU A 1008 -6.02 33.35 -26.14
CA LEU A 1008 -4.76 32.67 -26.48
C LEU A 1008 -4.41 32.77 -27.97
N VAL A 1009 -5.40 32.70 -28.87
CA VAL A 1009 -5.21 32.86 -30.32
C VAL A 1009 -4.87 34.32 -30.69
N ALA A 1010 -5.40 35.29 -29.94
CA ALA A 1010 -5.07 36.71 -30.08
C ALA A 1010 -3.69 37.09 -29.54
N LEU A 1011 -3.06 36.27 -28.68
CA LEU A 1011 -1.68 36.48 -28.27
C LEU A 1011 -0.73 36.21 -29.44
N ARG A 1012 0.13 37.20 -29.75
CA ARG A 1012 1.25 36.97 -30.66
C ARG A 1012 2.14 35.83 -30.12
N PRO A 1013 2.74 34.97 -30.97
CA PRO A 1013 3.57 33.87 -30.50
C PRO A 1013 4.71 34.29 -29.57
N ASP A 1014 5.36 35.44 -29.81
CA ASP A 1014 6.39 35.97 -28.92
C ASP A 1014 5.85 36.36 -27.55
N ALA A 1015 4.65 36.96 -27.50
CA ALA A 1015 3.97 37.29 -26.25
C ALA A 1015 3.48 36.04 -25.51
N PHE A 1016 3.00 35.01 -26.21
CA PHE A 1016 2.65 33.71 -25.63
C PHE A 1016 3.88 33.01 -25.04
N TRP A 1017 4.98 32.89 -25.78
CA TRP A 1017 6.19 32.24 -25.26
C TRP A 1017 6.84 33.04 -24.13
N ALA A 1018 6.82 34.37 -24.17
CA ALA A 1018 7.29 35.22 -23.06
C ALA A 1018 6.39 35.11 -21.81
N ALA A 1019 5.06 35.02 -21.98
CA ALA A 1019 4.15 34.74 -20.89
C ALA A 1019 4.42 33.35 -20.30
N LEU A 1020 4.45 32.30 -21.13
CA LEU A 1020 4.72 30.93 -20.67
C LEU A 1020 6.09 30.78 -19.99
N ALA A 1021 7.12 31.49 -20.48
CA ALA A 1021 8.43 31.56 -19.84
C ALA A 1021 8.34 32.15 -18.42
N ARG A 1022 7.63 33.28 -18.27
CA ARG A 1022 7.36 33.92 -16.97
C ARG A 1022 6.56 33.01 -16.04
N GLU A 1023 5.46 32.41 -16.50
CA GLU A 1023 4.63 31.53 -15.66
C GLU A 1023 5.37 30.24 -15.25
N LEU A 1024 6.28 29.73 -16.09
CA LEU A 1024 7.12 28.56 -15.78
C LEU A 1024 8.45 28.92 -15.08
N GLY A 1025 8.65 30.17 -14.64
CA GLY A 1025 9.86 30.60 -13.92
C GLY A 1025 11.16 30.40 -14.69
N THR A 1026 11.14 30.54 -16.01
CA THR A 1026 12.22 30.13 -16.92
C THR A 1026 12.41 31.14 -18.07
N SER A 1027 13.44 30.97 -18.91
CA SER A 1027 13.60 31.79 -20.13
C SER A 1027 12.87 31.19 -21.34
N VAL A 1028 12.53 32.06 -22.31
CA VAL A 1028 12.04 31.64 -23.63
C VAL A 1028 13.05 30.70 -24.30
N ASP A 1029 14.35 31.01 -24.21
CA ASP A 1029 15.43 30.16 -24.73
C ASP A 1029 15.46 28.77 -24.09
N ALA A 1030 15.10 28.63 -22.81
CA ALA A 1030 15.04 27.34 -22.13
C ALA A 1030 13.80 26.52 -22.54
N ILE A 1031 12.66 27.18 -22.77
CA ILE A 1031 11.48 26.53 -23.39
C ILE A 1031 11.81 26.12 -24.82
N GLU A 1032 12.42 27.00 -25.61
CA GLU A 1032 12.87 26.68 -26.96
C GLU A 1032 13.94 25.59 -26.97
N ALA A 1033 14.87 25.54 -26.02
CA ALA A 1033 15.85 24.45 -25.92
C ALA A 1033 15.15 23.12 -25.60
N ARG A 1034 14.23 23.08 -24.63
CA ARG A 1034 13.41 21.90 -24.32
C ARG A 1034 12.56 21.47 -25.53
N ARG A 1035 11.94 22.41 -26.23
CA ARG A 1035 11.18 22.19 -27.47
C ARG A 1035 12.07 21.67 -28.60
N ARG A 1036 13.25 22.27 -28.84
CA ARG A 1036 14.23 21.83 -29.85
C ARG A 1036 14.76 20.43 -29.53
N VAL A 1037 14.95 20.08 -28.25
CA VAL A 1037 15.28 18.72 -27.81
C VAL A 1037 14.10 17.77 -28.07
N ALA A 1038 12.87 18.11 -27.68
CA ALA A 1038 11.68 17.29 -27.95
C ALA A 1038 11.44 17.09 -29.46
N GLU A 1039 11.58 18.15 -30.26
CA GLU A 1039 11.56 18.10 -31.72
C GLU A 1039 12.70 17.25 -32.27
N ALA A 1040 13.92 17.35 -31.75
CA ALA A 1040 15.08 16.58 -32.21
C ALA A 1040 14.91 15.09 -31.87
N THR A 1041 14.53 14.74 -30.64
CA THR A 1041 14.24 13.36 -30.23
C THR A 1041 13.03 12.80 -30.98
N GLY A 1042 12.00 13.60 -31.23
CA GLY A 1042 10.83 13.24 -32.06
C GLY A 1042 11.21 13.01 -33.52
N LYS A 1043 11.99 13.93 -34.12
CA LYS A 1043 12.54 13.81 -35.48
C LYS A 1043 13.51 12.64 -35.58
N GLU A 1044 14.30 12.33 -34.57
CA GLU A 1044 15.20 11.18 -34.56
C GLU A 1044 14.43 9.86 -34.42
N ARG A 1045 13.45 9.76 -33.51
CA ARG A 1045 12.52 8.62 -33.42
C ARG A 1045 11.80 8.40 -34.75
N MET A 1046 11.25 9.46 -35.35
CA MET A 1046 10.66 9.40 -36.69
C MET A 1046 11.66 9.06 -37.80
N THR A 1047 12.93 9.46 -37.70
CA THR A 1047 13.95 9.16 -38.71
C THR A 1047 14.41 7.71 -38.60
N ARG A 1048 14.57 7.17 -37.39
CA ARG A 1048 14.80 5.73 -37.15
C ARG A 1048 13.61 4.90 -37.64
N ALA A 1049 12.37 5.33 -37.37
CA ALA A 1049 11.17 4.69 -37.92
C ALA A 1049 11.07 4.77 -39.45
N ARG A 1050 11.33 5.94 -40.06
CA ARG A 1050 11.37 6.14 -41.52
C ARG A 1050 12.54 5.41 -42.21
N ALA A 1051 13.60 5.06 -41.48
CA ALA A 1051 14.68 4.21 -41.98
C ALA A 1051 14.30 2.71 -41.98
N LEU A 1052 13.31 2.31 -41.16
CA LEU A 1052 12.77 0.95 -41.08
C LEU A 1052 11.50 0.75 -41.93
N ALA A 1053 10.89 1.83 -42.43
CA ALA A 1053 9.66 1.80 -43.24
C ALA A 1053 9.93 1.95 -44.76
N PRO A 1054 9.22 1.22 -45.63
CA PRO A 1054 9.36 1.36 -47.09
C PRO A 1054 8.86 2.74 -47.58
N ARG A 1055 9.58 3.35 -48.52
CA ARG A 1055 9.35 4.72 -48.98
C ARG A 1055 8.15 4.85 -49.92
N HIS A 1056 6.97 5.15 -49.37
CA HIS A 1056 5.90 5.81 -50.13
C HIS A 1056 5.93 7.34 -49.91
N ARG A 1057 5.66 8.10 -50.97
CA ARG A 1057 5.41 9.56 -50.92
C ARG A 1057 3.97 9.80 -51.38
N GLY A 1058 3.22 10.58 -50.59
CA GLY A 1058 1.85 10.99 -50.84
C GLY A 1058 1.54 12.27 -50.05
N PRO A 1059 0.45 12.98 -50.36
CA PRO A 1059 0.19 14.32 -49.82
C PRO A 1059 -0.20 14.28 -48.33
N LEU A 1060 0.73 14.65 -47.45
CA LEU A 1060 0.54 14.61 -45.99
C LEU A 1060 1.30 15.74 -45.24
N ASP A 1061 1.73 16.79 -45.96
CA ASP A 1061 2.55 17.90 -45.43
C ASP A 1061 1.72 19.15 -45.02
N VAL A 1062 0.43 19.00 -44.70
CA VAL A 1062 -0.50 20.12 -44.38
C VAL A 1062 -1.28 19.91 -43.06
N ALA A 1063 -0.90 18.91 -42.27
CA ALA A 1063 -1.54 18.57 -40.99
C ALA A 1063 -0.51 18.36 -39.86
N LEU A 1064 0.56 19.18 -39.89
CA LEU A 1064 1.68 19.26 -38.94
C LEU A 1064 2.11 20.72 -38.77
#